data_AF-A0A7W7QNK3-F1
#
_entry.id   AF-A0A7W7QNK3-F1
#
_cell.length_a   1.000
_cell.length_b   1.000
_cell.length_c   1.000
_cell.angle_alpha   90.00
_cell.angle_beta   90.00
_cell.angle_gamma   90.00
#
_symmetry.space_group_name_H-M   'P 1'
#
loop_
_entity.id
_entity.type
_entity.pdbx_description
1 polymer ?
#
loop_
_entity_poly.entity_id
_entity_poly.type
_entity_poly.pdbx_seq_one_letter_code
_entity_poly.pdbx_strand_id
1 'polypeptide(L)'
;MRRTLAAFALVLGVLWPGAAHAAAQPAVRVTAHENGPARVVLIGVPGLLWSDLSPGDTPNLWALAGQSANGSLSVRTVGRVTCSYDGWLTVSAGVRSAVGYGCGLPPEPTPEGQGAVIPGYDYLYRVAGQRGTGTLGEAVHAAGGCTLAVGPGAAIALADRSGRVDRYAASPEQLTPGAFDACRVAAIDVDDLVRPYVTGGRLPETDNALTPEQRTRALRLADAKVGAALRAVPQDAVVLLAGLGDHGGTPHLRVAMMRAQDASGRFLGAPSTHREDVSILPDITATMLGVVGVAVPPSVIGVPWKVSASRTGGTEGAKAELVDDDGAGQTIRDMGGIFFTAVAVLQVLFYVVAFLLMRRRRGLGGIRIAAVTLACLPVSTYLVNLLAWEHAGTPMAALVGGIAGITLLLAAAALAGPWRRAPLGPLVFVTGVTAATLAGDLITGTYLQFNSVMGYTAVVGARYSGLGNIPFALFATSVLLVVTSIAHRLAATGHKKAAVGVVAALGGVAMILGGWPGIGSDFGGVIAFVPGIAVTVLLIAGRRVSIVKLGAFCVAGGVIVMTIAYLDYLRPPGSQTHLGRFVGQIFTGEAFEVVNRKLAAMLGTLLNPNLMPIVIAAFAFLVYALLRPDTASAGVLPAAFEHSPTLRAGLIGTLVSGVVGTLVNDSGAAVLSMALALAVPLALSVGVRALGEGAGDYAEAGQEPASSSLVSRSS
;
A
#
# COMPACT_ATOMS: atom_id res chain seq x y z
N MET A 1 11.03 24.48 -25.32
CA MET A 1 10.36 23.17 -25.25
C MET A 1 11.37 22.02 -25.36
N ARG A 2 12.15 21.91 -26.45
CA ARG A 2 13.21 20.88 -26.58
C ARG A 2 14.22 20.86 -25.41
N ARG A 3 14.72 22.02 -24.97
CA ARG A 3 15.68 22.11 -23.84
C ARG A 3 15.07 21.77 -22.47
N THR A 4 13.76 22.00 -22.31
CA THR A 4 13.03 21.75 -21.06
C THR A 4 12.62 20.28 -20.95
N LEU A 5 12.16 19.69 -22.05
CA LEU A 5 11.94 18.24 -22.19
C LEU A 5 13.26 17.47 -22.11
N ALA A 6 14.34 17.98 -22.69
CA ALA A 6 15.67 17.38 -22.58
C ALA A 6 16.21 17.45 -21.15
N ALA A 7 16.03 18.57 -20.43
CA ALA A 7 16.42 18.65 -19.01
C ALA A 7 15.56 17.72 -18.13
N PHE A 8 14.27 17.58 -18.44
CA PHE A 8 13.38 16.65 -17.75
C PHE A 8 13.76 15.18 -18.03
N ALA A 9 14.11 14.85 -19.28
CA ALA A 9 14.62 13.55 -19.69
C ALA A 9 16.03 13.27 -19.16
N LEU A 10 16.87 14.29 -18.98
CA LEU A 10 18.22 14.16 -18.41
C LEU A 10 18.15 13.94 -16.89
N VAL A 11 17.27 14.63 -16.19
CA VAL A 11 17.03 14.39 -14.75
C VAL A 11 16.38 13.02 -14.54
N LEU A 12 15.40 12.63 -15.36
CA LEU A 12 14.86 11.28 -15.38
C LEU A 12 15.93 10.23 -15.74
N GLY A 13 16.80 10.51 -16.71
CA GLY A 13 17.86 9.60 -17.15
C GLY A 13 19.01 9.45 -16.14
N VAL A 14 19.26 10.47 -15.31
CA VAL A 14 20.23 10.43 -14.21
C VAL A 14 19.63 9.76 -12.97
N LEU A 15 18.32 9.83 -12.77
CA LEU A 15 17.59 9.12 -11.70
C LEU A 15 17.19 7.68 -12.08
N TRP A 16 17.45 7.27 -13.32
CA TRP A 16 17.06 5.96 -13.87
C TRP A 16 18.25 5.22 -14.50
N PRO A 17 19.36 4.97 -13.77
CA PRO A 17 20.40 4.10 -14.26
C PRO A 17 19.90 2.64 -14.19
N GLY A 18 19.24 2.19 -15.27
CA GLY A 18 19.02 0.78 -15.53
C GLY A 18 17.78 0.13 -14.90
N ALA A 19 16.58 0.46 -15.37
CA ALA A 19 15.55 -0.57 -15.46
C ALA A 19 15.89 -1.45 -16.66
N ALA A 20 16.79 -2.40 -16.46
CA ALA A 20 16.85 -3.56 -17.34
C ALA A 20 15.42 -4.11 -17.44
N HIS A 21 14.95 -4.29 -18.68
CA HIS A 21 13.69 -4.97 -18.93
C HIS A 21 13.78 -6.36 -18.32
N ALA A 22 13.25 -6.54 -17.11
CA ALA A 22 12.80 -7.83 -16.64
C ALA A 22 11.57 -8.19 -17.49
N ALA A 23 11.84 -8.70 -18.70
CA ALA A 23 10.85 -9.46 -19.42
C ALA A 23 10.33 -10.51 -18.42
N ALA A 24 9.02 -10.48 -18.13
CA ALA A 24 8.39 -11.44 -17.24
C ALA A 24 8.71 -12.85 -17.76
N GLN A 25 9.72 -13.48 -17.16
CA GLN A 25 10.09 -14.84 -17.52
C GLN A 25 8.95 -15.74 -17.03
N PRO A 26 8.53 -16.73 -17.84
CA PRO A 26 7.46 -17.62 -17.46
C PRO A 26 7.91 -18.37 -16.21
N ALA A 27 7.20 -18.11 -15.12
CA ALA A 27 7.46 -18.82 -13.89
C ALA A 27 7.13 -20.31 -14.03
N VAL A 28 7.85 -21.11 -13.25
CA VAL A 28 7.62 -22.55 -13.18
C VAL A 28 6.26 -22.77 -12.51
N ARG A 29 5.29 -23.28 -13.27
CA ARG A 29 4.07 -23.82 -12.69
C ARG A 29 4.49 -25.07 -11.93
N VAL A 30 4.22 -25.09 -10.62
CA VAL A 30 4.25 -26.33 -9.85
C VAL A 30 3.04 -27.13 -10.33
N THR A 31 3.24 -27.96 -11.35
CA THR A 31 2.25 -28.92 -11.80
C THR A 31 2.21 -30.08 -10.82
N ALA A 32 1.01 -30.61 -10.55
CA ALA A 32 0.85 -31.92 -9.93
C ALA A 32 1.72 -32.94 -10.69
N HIS A 33 2.40 -33.82 -9.94
CA HIS A 33 3.23 -34.88 -10.50
C HIS A 33 2.48 -35.64 -11.62
N GLU A 34 3.17 -35.94 -12.73
CA GLU A 34 2.68 -36.87 -13.76
C GLU A 34 2.49 -38.31 -13.21
N ASN A 35 3.03 -38.61 -12.02
CA ASN A 35 2.96 -39.91 -11.37
C ASN A 35 2.26 -39.82 -10.00
N GLY A 36 0.93 -39.96 -10.02
CA GLY A 36 0.11 -40.14 -8.82
C GLY A 36 -0.53 -38.87 -8.26
N PRO A 37 -1.56 -39.03 -7.39
CA PRO A 37 -2.27 -37.89 -6.82
C PRO A 37 -1.40 -37.17 -5.78
N ALA A 38 -1.18 -35.88 -5.97
CA ALA A 38 -0.34 -35.05 -5.11
C ALA A 38 -0.84 -35.00 -3.65
N ARG A 39 0.10 -34.95 -2.71
CA ARG A 39 -0.13 -34.73 -1.26
C ARG A 39 0.40 -33.37 -0.86
N VAL A 40 -0.27 -32.72 0.09
CA VAL A 40 0.15 -31.43 0.66
C VAL A 40 0.09 -31.44 2.18
N VAL A 41 1.14 -30.91 2.80
CA VAL A 41 1.25 -30.79 4.26
C VAL A 41 1.61 -29.36 4.63
N LEU A 42 0.79 -28.72 5.48
CA LEU A 42 1.09 -27.43 6.10
C LEU A 42 1.68 -27.62 7.49
N ILE A 43 2.87 -27.09 7.74
CA ILE A 43 3.49 -27.00 9.07
C ILE A 43 3.41 -25.54 9.52
N GLY A 44 2.54 -25.26 10.48
CA GLY A 44 2.41 -23.93 11.07
C GLY A 44 3.30 -23.79 12.29
N VAL A 45 4.14 -22.75 12.31
CA VAL A 45 5.01 -22.40 13.45
C VAL A 45 4.76 -20.95 13.86
N PRO A 46 3.66 -20.64 14.58
CA PRO A 46 3.32 -19.26 14.92
C PRO A 46 4.47 -18.53 15.64
N GLY A 47 4.72 -17.27 15.28
CA GLY A 47 5.79 -16.45 15.85
C GLY A 47 7.18 -16.62 15.22
N LEU A 48 7.36 -17.52 14.24
CA LEU A 48 8.63 -17.80 13.59
C LEU A 48 9.08 -16.65 12.65
N LEU A 49 10.32 -16.20 12.81
CA LEU A 49 10.98 -15.17 12.01
C LEU A 49 12.16 -15.76 11.23
N TRP A 50 12.56 -15.11 10.13
CA TRP A 50 13.79 -15.46 9.41
C TRP A 50 15.06 -15.28 10.26
N SER A 51 15.04 -14.32 11.21
CA SER A 51 16.14 -14.12 12.15
C SER A 51 16.35 -15.28 13.13
N ASP A 52 15.34 -16.14 13.33
CA ASP A 52 15.41 -17.30 14.21
C ASP A 52 16.13 -18.51 13.56
N LEU A 53 16.36 -18.47 12.24
CA LEU A 53 16.94 -19.60 11.50
C LEU A 53 18.46 -19.60 11.61
N SER A 54 19.03 -20.69 12.10
CA SER A 54 20.48 -20.90 12.14
C SER A 54 20.82 -22.39 12.07
N PRO A 55 22.00 -22.74 11.53
CA PRO A 55 22.44 -24.13 11.49
C PRO A 55 22.67 -24.74 12.88
N GLY A 56 22.87 -23.92 13.92
CA GLY A 56 23.14 -24.37 15.29
C GLY A 56 21.90 -24.54 16.15
N ASP A 57 21.00 -23.55 16.15
CA ASP A 57 19.82 -23.54 17.03
C ASP A 57 18.59 -24.17 16.39
N THR A 58 18.48 -24.11 15.06
CA THR A 58 17.31 -24.59 14.32
C THR A 58 17.71 -25.42 13.08
N PRO A 59 18.46 -26.53 13.28
CA PRO A 59 19.03 -27.31 12.17
C PRO A 59 17.98 -27.95 11.25
N ASN A 60 16.79 -28.33 11.75
CA ASN A 60 15.76 -28.93 10.90
C ASN A 60 15.10 -27.88 9.99
N LEU A 61 14.78 -26.71 10.55
CA LEU A 61 14.28 -25.55 9.81
C LEU A 61 15.31 -25.04 8.80
N TRP A 62 16.59 -24.99 9.19
CA TRP A 62 17.69 -24.62 8.31
C TRP A 62 17.83 -25.56 7.11
N ALA A 63 17.79 -26.88 7.36
CA ALA A 63 17.85 -27.88 6.30
C ALA A 63 16.64 -27.81 5.37
N LEU A 64 15.43 -27.58 5.91
CA LEU A 64 14.22 -27.39 5.13
C LEU A 64 14.32 -26.15 4.22
N ALA A 65 14.84 -25.03 4.73
CA ALA A 65 15.05 -23.81 3.96
C ALA A 65 15.97 -24.05 2.74
N GLY A 66 17.01 -24.87 2.90
CA GLY A 66 17.91 -25.26 1.81
C GLY A 66 17.25 -26.11 0.71
N GLN A 67 16.12 -26.77 1.03
CA GLN A 67 15.37 -27.63 0.11
C GLN A 67 14.11 -26.95 -0.45
N SER A 68 13.86 -25.69 -0.08
CA SER A 68 12.61 -25.00 -0.34
C SER A 68 12.79 -23.77 -1.21
N ALA A 69 11.69 -23.32 -1.82
CA ALA A 69 11.54 -21.93 -2.17
C ALA A 69 11.23 -21.13 -0.89
N ASN A 70 11.84 -19.97 -0.73
CA ASN A 70 11.85 -19.21 0.52
C ASN A 70 11.27 -17.80 0.32
N GLY A 71 10.43 -17.35 1.24
CA GLY A 71 9.86 -16.00 1.18
C GLY A 71 9.31 -15.55 2.52
N SER A 72 8.70 -14.37 2.50
CA SER A 72 8.03 -13.72 3.61
C SER A 72 6.51 -13.92 3.53
N LEU A 73 5.91 -14.15 4.69
CA LEU A 73 4.47 -14.24 4.88
C LEU A 73 3.99 -13.01 5.64
N SER A 74 3.15 -12.20 5.00
CA SER A 74 2.43 -11.14 5.68
C SER A 74 1.20 -11.74 6.35
N VAL A 75 1.23 -11.78 7.69
CA VAL A 75 0.20 -12.49 8.49
C VAL A 75 -1.04 -11.66 8.79
N ARG A 76 -1.11 -10.40 8.33
CA ARG A 76 -2.22 -9.46 8.58
C ARG A 76 -3.60 -10.10 8.38
N THR A 77 -4.35 -10.24 9.48
CA THR A 77 -5.78 -10.61 9.48
C THR A 77 -6.65 -9.35 9.63
N VAL A 78 -7.77 -9.43 10.37
CA VAL A 78 -8.59 -8.25 10.71
C VAL A 78 -7.82 -7.33 11.66
N GLY A 79 -7.17 -7.91 12.67
CA GLY A 79 -6.37 -7.22 13.70
C GLY A 79 -4.99 -6.81 13.21
N ARG A 80 -4.43 -5.71 13.75
CA ARG A 80 -3.10 -5.18 13.33
C ARG A 80 -2.00 -6.19 13.65
N VAL A 81 -2.11 -6.79 14.83
CA VAL A 81 -1.38 -7.97 15.28
C VAL A 81 -2.26 -9.18 14.99
N THR A 82 -1.65 -10.26 14.53
CA THR A 82 -2.32 -11.52 14.24
C THR A 82 -1.98 -12.53 15.31
N CYS A 83 -2.96 -13.05 16.05
CA CYS A 83 -2.68 -14.19 16.93
C CYS A 83 -2.62 -15.51 16.17
N SER A 84 -2.08 -16.54 16.83
CA SER A 84 -2.06 -17.91 16.30
C SER A 84 -3.47 -18.38 15.88
N TYR A 85 -4.50 -18.12 16.69
CA TYR A 85 -5.87 -18.50 16.34
C TYR A 85 -6.37 -17.78 15.08
N ASP A 86 -6.19 -16.46 14.97
CA ASP A 86 -6.58 -15.71 13.78
C ASP A 86 -5.84 -16.18 12.52
N GLY A 87 -4.56 -16.53 12.66
CA GLY A 87 -3.72 -17.07 11.60
C GLY A 87 -4.27 -18.38 11.04
N TRP A 88 -4.48 -19.36 11.92
CA TRP A 88 -5.06 -20.66 11.56
C TRP A 88 -6.50 -20.54 11.03
N LEU A 89 -7.31 -19.65 11.62
CA LEU A 89 -8.67 -19.41 11.15
C LEU A 89 -8.69 -18.77 9.76
N THR A 90 -7.75 -17.89 9.46
CA THR A 90 -7.60 -17.29 8.12
C THR A 90 -7.23 -18.35 7.07
N VAL A 91 -6.43 -19.36 7.44
CA VAL A 91 -6.16 -20.52 6.58
C VAL A 91 -7.42 -21.39 6.42
N SER A 92 -8.18 -21.62 7.49
CA SER A 92 -9.47 -22.34 7.43
C SER A 92 -10.46 -21.67 6.47
N ALA A 93 -10.54 -20.34 6.53
CA ALA A 93 -11.54 -19.57 5.81
C ALA A 93 -11.13 -19.16 4.40
N GLY A 94 -9.83 -19.15 4.08
CA GLY A 94 -9.31 -18.59 2.83
C GLY A 94 -9.55 -17.09 2.67
N VAL A 95 -9.90 -16.38 3.75
CA VAL A 95 -10.11 -14.94 3.82
C VAL A 95 -9.61 -14.42 5.16
N ARG A 96 -9.24 -13.13 5.23
CA ARG A 96 -8.82 -12.52 6.50
C ARG A 96 -9.90 -12.69 7.56
N SER A 97 -9.58 -13.44 8.60
CA SER A 97 -10.51 -13.81 9.67
C SER A 97 -9.92 -13.52 11.04
N ALA A 98 -10.80 -13.26 12.00
CA ALA A 98 -10.39 -13.09 13.38
C ALA A 98 -11.48 -13.57 14.35
N VAL A 99 -11.07 -14.11 15.48
CA VAL A 99 -11.98 -14.65 16.51
C VAL A 99 -12.51 -13.58 17.48
N GLY A 100 -11.98 -12.36 17.42
CA GLY A 100 -12.39 -11.23 18.26
C GLY A 100 -11.34 -10.88 19.33
N TYR A 101 -11.77 -10.31 20.47
CA TYR A 101 -10.90 -9.73 21.52
C TYR A 101 -10.01 -10.73 22.30
N GLY A 102 -10.00 -12.02 21.91
CA GLY A 102 -9.15 -13.05 22.48
C GLY A 102 -7.98 -13.36 21.55
N CYS A 103 -6.92 -12.57 21.64
CA CYS A 103 -5.66 -12.76 20.91
C CYS A 103 -4.92 -13.99 21.47
N GLY A 104 -5.46 -15.20 21.29
CA GLY A 104 -5.07 -16.42 22.02
C GLY A 104 -4.66 -17.60 21.14
N LEU A 105 -4.47 -18.76 21.76
CA LEU A 105 -4.23 -20.03 21.06
C LEU A 105 -5.56 -20.64 20.57
N PRO A 106 -5.53 -21.44 19.49
CA PRO A 106 -6.65 -22.27 19.09
C PRO A 106 -7.17 -23.15 20.24
N PRO A 107 -8.49 -23.40 20.35
CA PRO A 107 -9.06 -24.28 21.36
C PRO A 107 -8.63 -25.73 21.14
N GLU A 108 -8.42 -26.46 22.24
CA GLU A 108 -8.14 -27.90 22.20
C GLU A 108 -9.34 -28.66 21.61
N PRO A 109 -9.15 -29.43 20.51
CA PRO A 109 -10.22 -30.19 19.90
C PRO A 109 -10.56 -31.43 20.74
N THR A 110 -11.83 -31.88 20.68
CA THR A 110 -12.29 -33.09 21.36
C THR A 110 -12.16 -34.29 20.41
N PRO A 111 -11.29 -35.28 20.70
CA PRO A 111 -11.15 -36.46 19.86
C PRO A 111 -12.46 -37.23 19.74
N GLU A 112 -12.80 -37.66 18.52
CA GLU A 112 -13.99 -38.46 18.24
C GLU A 112 -13.68 -39.53 17.19
N GLY A 113 -13.59 -40.79 17.64
CA GLY A 113 -13.12 -41.89 16.81
C GLY A 113 -11.66 -41.69 16.40
N GLN A 114 -11.38 -41.72 15.09
CA GLN A 114 -10.04 -41.44 14.56
C GLN A 114 -9.82 -39.95 14.27
N GLY A 115 -10.86 -39.12 14.36
CA GLY A 115 -10.86 -37.68 14.07
C GLY A 115 -11.04 -36.85 15.34
N ALA A 116 -11.48 -35.60 15.16
CA ALA A 116 -11.83 -34.71 16.26
C ALA A 116 -12.87 -33.67 15.86
N VAL A 117 -13.54 -33.10 16.86
CA VAL A 117 -14.48 -31.98 16.70
C VAL A 117 -14.02 -30.79 17.52
N ILE A 118 -14.09 -29.59 16.95
CA ILE A 118 -13.70 -28.35 17.62
C ILE A 118 -14.86 -27.85 18.51
N PRO A 119 -14.66 -27.68 19.83
CA PRO A 119 -15.68 -27.14 20.71
C PRO A 119 -16.10 -25.72 20.31
N GLY A 120 -17.41 -25.46 20.32
CA GLY A 120 -17.95 -24.12 20.07
C GLY A 120 -17.68 -23.57 18.67
N TYR A 121 -17.43 -24.44 17.67
CA TYR A 121 -17.15 -24.01 16.30
C TYR A 121 -18.29 -23.18 15.68
N ASP A 122 -19.53 -23.43 16.08
CA ASP A 122 -20.71 -22.69 15.65
C ASP A 122 -20.68 -21.21 16.05
N TYR A 123 -19.99 -20.87 17.14
CA TYR A 123 -19.76 -19.48 17.57
C TYR A 123 -19.04 -18.67 16.48
N LEU A 124 -18.05 -19.27 15.80
CA LEU A 124 -17.27 -18.60 14.75
C LEU A 124 -18.18 -18.11 13.62
N TYR A 125 -19.11 -18.97 13.21
CA TYR A 125 -20.07 -18.67 12.16
C TYR A 125 -21.19 -17.74 12.63
N ARG A 126 -21.83 -18.06 13.77
CA ARG A 126 -23.08 -17.40 14.21
C ARG A 126 -22.86 -16.09 14.96
N VAL A 127 -21.74 -15.95 15.67
CA VAL A 127 -21.51 -14.83 16.59
C VAL A 127 -20.32 -13.99 16.14
N ALA A 128 -19.17 -14.61 15.83
CA ALA A 128 -17.97 -13.88 15.41
C ALA A 128 -18.03 -13.38 13.95
N GLY A 129 -19.10 -13.73 13.21
CA GLY A 129 -19.32 -13.30 11.83
C GLY A 129 -18.34 -13.89 10.82
N GLN A 130 -17.63 -14.97 11.16
CA GLN A 130 -16.60 -15.59 10.32
C GLN A 130 -17.23 -16.61 9.35
N ARG A 131 -18.08 -16.13 8.43
CA ARG A 131 -18.86 -16.99 7.52
C ARG A 131 -18.03 -17.90 6.60
N GLY A 132 -16.75 -17.55 6.36
CA GLY A 132 -15.83 -18.37 5.57
C GLY A 132 -15.22 -19.56 6.31
N THR A 133 -15.36 -19.63 7.63
CA THR A 133 -14.76 -20.68 8.48
C THR A 133 -15.08 -22.09 7.97
N GLY A 134 -14.07 -22.96 7.91
CA GLY A 134 -14.19 -24.34 7.44
C GLY A 134 -14.21 -24.52 5.92
N THR A 135 -13.98 -23.45 5.14
CA THR A 135 -13.98 -23.52 3.67
C THR A 135 -12.93 -24.49 3.13
N LEU A 136 -11.74 -24.55 3.73
CA LEU A 136 -10.69 -25.47 3.31
C LEU A 136 -11.10 -26.94 3.49
N GLY A 137 -11.53 -27.32 4.70
CA GLY A 137 -11.97 -28.69 5.00
C GLY A 137 -13.17 -29.11 4.16
N GLU A 138 -14.18 -28.22 4.07
CA GLU A 138 -15.38 -28.46 3.27
C GLU A 138 -15.07 -28.68 1.78
N ALA A 139 -14.14 -27.90 1.20
CA ALA A 139 -13.77 -28.07 -0.21
C ALA A 139 -13.07 -29.41 -0.46
N VAL A 140 -12.25 -29.88 0.49
CA VAL A 140 -11.61 -31.20 0.42
C VAL A 140 -12.66 -32.31 0.51
N HIS A 141 -13.60 -32.22 1.46
CA HIS A 141 -14.69 -33.20 1.61
C HIS A 141 -15.61 -33.24 0.40
N ALA A 142 -15.99 -32.09 -0.14
CA ALA A 142 -16.83 -31.99 -1.33
C ALA A 142 -16.18 -32.65 -2.56
N ALA A 143 -14.84 -32.71 -2.59
CA ALA A 143 -14.07 -33.42 -3.62
C ALA A 143 -13.84 -34.91 -3.29
N GLY A 144 -14.43 -35.43 -2.21
CA GLY A 144 -14.26 -36.82 -1.74
C GLY A 144 -12.91 -37.09 -1.06
N GLY A 145 -12.19 -36.04 -0.64
CA GLY A 145 -10.92 -36.15 0.07
C GLY A 145 -11.08 -36.32 1.58
N CYS A 146 -9.94 -36.53 2.27
CA CYS A 146 -9.83 -36.61 3.73
C CYS A 146 -8.84 -35.56 4.25
N THR A 147 -9.09 -35.03 5.45
CA THR A 147 -8.19 -34.13 6.17
C THR A 147 -7.54 -34.77 7.41
N LEU A 148 -6.23 -34.52 7.59
CA LEU A 148 -5.44 -34.94 8.74
C LEU A 148 -4.91 -33.73 9.51
N ALA A 149 -5.34 -33.54 10.75
CA ALA A 149 -4.83 -32.48 11.62
C ALA A 149 -3.95 -33.04 12.74
N VAL A 150 -2.83 -32.36 12.98
CA VAL A 150 -1.97 -32.63 14.14
C VAL A 150 -1.89 -31.39 15.01
N GLY A 151 -2.54 -31.44 16.17
CA GLY A 151 -2.64 -30.33 17.12
C GLY A 151 -3.77 -29.33 16.86
N PRO A 152 -4.01 -28.39 17.80
CA PRO A 152 -5.20 -27.53 17.81
C PRO A 152 -5.34 -26.60 16.61
N GLY A 153 -4.29 -25.90 16.22
CA GLY A 153 -4.30 -24.97 15.09
C GLY A 153 -4.56 -25.67 13.75
N ALA A 154 -3.95 -26.84 13.55
CA ALA A 154 -4.20 -27.68 12.40
C ALA A 154 -5.66 -28.16 12.33
N ALA A 155 -6.27 -28.45 13.49
CA ALA A 155 -7.67 -28.83 13.56
C ALA A 155 -8.57 -27.67 13.11
N ILE A 156 -8.33 -26.44 13.60
CA ILE A 156 -9.04 -25.25 13.12
C ILE A 156 -8.92 -25.09 11.60
N ALA A 157 -7.71 -25.24 11.06
CA ALA A 157 -7.43 -25.04 9.65
C ALA A 157 -8.18 -26.01 8.73
N LEU A 158 -8.27 -27.28 9.14
CA LEU A 158 -8.75 -28.37 8.29
C LEU A 158 -10.14 -28.89 8.63
N ALA A 159 -10.77 -28.37 9.67
CA ALA A 159 -12.15 -28.69 9.95
C ALA A 159 -13.07 -28.23 8.82
N ASP A 160 -14.10 -29.03 8.57
CA ASP A 160 -15.22 -28.65 7.71
C ASP A 160 -16.12 -27.59 8.38
N ARG A 161 -17.22 -27.21 7.73
CA ARG A 161 -18.15 -26.22 8.29
C ARG A 161 -18.87 -26.67 9.56
N SER A 162 -18.86 -27.98 9.86
CA SER A 162 -19.39 -28.54 11.11
C SER A 162 -18.37 -28.51 12.26
N GLY A 163 -17.11 -28.19 11.97
CA GLY A 163 -16.02 -28.19 12.96
C GLY A 163 -15.35 -29.55 13.12
N ARG A 164 -15.54 -30.47 12.18
CA ARG A 164 -15.03 -31.85 12.24
C ARG A 164 -13.81 -32.04 11.35
N VAL A 165 -12.84 -32.82 11.84
CA VAL A 165 -11.67 -33.32 11.09
C VAL A 165 -11.70 -34.85 11.06
N ASP A 166 -11.33 -35.46 9.93
CA ASP A 166 -11.44 -36.92 9.73
C ASP A 166 -10.39 -37.73 10.50
N ARG A 167 -9.17 -37.19 10.59
CA ARG A 167 -8.04 -37.77 11.31
C ARG A 167 -7.39 -36.74 12.22
N TYR A 168 -7.16 -37.12 13.47
CA TYR A 168 -6.55 -36.23 14.46
C TYR A 168 -5.46 -36.94 15.26
N ALA A 169 -4.36 -36.24 15.48
CA ALA A 169 -3.33 -36.59 16.47
C ALA A 169 -3.00 -35.34 17.30
N ALA A 170 -2.72 -35.49 18.61
CA ALA A 170 -2.41 -34.32 19.44
C ALA A 170 -1.00 -33.78 19.18
N SER A 171 -0.07 -34.63 18.72
CA SER A 171 1.30 -34.24 18.40
C SER A 171 1.90 -35.10 17.28
N PRO A 172 2.98 -34.65 16.60
CA PRO A 172 3.62 -35.41 15.52
C PRO A 172 4.09 -36.81 15.95
N GLU A 173 4.46 -36.98 17.21
CA GLU A 173 4.91 -38.27 17.77
C GLU A 173 3.78 -39.29 17.88
N GLN A 174 2.52 -38.83 17.85
CA GLN A 174 1.32 -39.68 17.91
C GLN A 174 0.77 -40.03 16.52
N LEU A 175 1.44 -39.62 15.44
CA LEU A 175 1.05 -39.99 14.08
C LEU A 175 1.21 -41.49 13.87
N THR A 176 0.12 -42.16 13.53
CA THR A 176 0.14 -43.58 13.16
C THR A 176 0.81 -43.78 11.80
N PRO A 177 1.57 -44.88 11.60
CA PRO A 177 2.07 -45.25 10.27
C PRO A 177 0.94 -45.30 9.24
N GLY A 178 1.15 -44.72 8.04
CA GLY A 178 0.15 -44.67 6.98
C GLY A 178 -0.93 -43.58 7.13
N ALA A 179 -0.83 -42.68 8.13
CA ALA A 179 -1.78 -41.57 8.29
C ALA A 179 -1.87 -40.67 7.03
N PHE A 180 -0.75 -40.47 6.33
CA PHE A 180 -0.66 -39.70 5.09
C PHE A 180 -1.10 -40.47 3.83
N ASP A 181 -1.37 -41.77 3.93
CA ASP A 181 -1.92 -42.56 2.82
C ASP A 181 -3.44 -42.42 2.75
N ALA A 182 -4.10 -42.25 3.90
CA ALA A 182 -5.54 -42.05 3.98
C ALA A 182 -5.96 -40.63 3.60
N CYS A 183 -5.17 -39.61 3.95
CA CYS A 183 -5.55 -38.20 3.84
C CYS A 183 -4.44 -37.41 3.14
N ARG A 184 -4.75 -36.89 1.94
CA ARG A 184 -3.78 -36.18 1.08
C ARG A 184 -3.57 -34.72 1.47
N VAL A 185 -4.43 -34.19 2.33
CA VAL A 185 -4.35 -32.83 2.85
C VAL A 185 -4.13 -32.93 4.36
N ALA A 186 -2.98 -32.45 4.83
CA ALA A 186 -2.64 -32.46 6.23
C ALA A 186 -2.13 -31.10 6.73
N ALA A 187 -2.31 -30.85 8.03
CA ALA A 187 -1.77 -29.70 8.72
C ALA A 187 -1.20 -30.12 10.08
N ILE A 188 -0.15 -29.43 10.51
CA ILE A 188 0.60 -29.71 11.74
C ILE A 188 0.85 -28.40 12.47
N ASP A 189 0.43 -28.34 13.73
CA ASP A 189 0.60 -27.19 14.62
C ASP A 189 1.80 -27.37 15.55
N VAL A 190 2.79 -26.48 15.37
CA VAL A 190 3.99 -26.37 16.19
C VAL A 190 3.91 -25.05 16.94
N ASP A 191 3.13 -25.05 18.00
CA ASP A 191 2.84 -23.86 18.82
C ASP A 191 3.87 -23.65 19.95
N ASP A 192 4.85 -24.54 20.09
CA ASP A 192 5.90 -24.50 21.13
C ASP A 192 6.66 -23.17 21.18
N LEU A 193 6.77 -22.46 20.06
CA LEU A 193 7.40 -21.14 19.98
C LEU A 193 6.51 -20.02 20.54
N VAL A 194 5.21 -20.03 20.26
CA VAL A 194 4.28 -18.95 20.66
C VAL A 194 3.65 -19.20 22.03
N ARG A 195 3.49 -20.46 22.43
CA ARG A 195 2.82 -20.86 23.68
C ARG A 195 3.38 -20.16 24.93
N PRO A 196 4.70 -19.97 25.10
CA PRO A 196 5.25 -19.27 26.27
C PRO A 196 4.92 -17.77 26.33
N TYR A 197 4.53 -17.15 25.20
CA TYR A 197 4.10 -15.75 25.18
C TYR A 197 2.67 -15.57 25.67
N VAL A 198 1.81 -16.59 25.50
CA VAL A 198 0.37 -16.47 25.81
C VAL A 198 0.13 -16.63 27.31
N THR A 199 -0.24 -15.54 27.98
CA THR A 199 -0.56 -15.54 29.41
C THR A 199 -2.03 -15.19 29.61
N GLY A 200 -2.77 -15.99 30.39
CA GLY A 200 -4.22 -15.77 30.61
C GLY A 200 -5.06 -15.83 29.32
N GLY A 201 -4.60 -16.59 28.31
CA GLY A 201 -5.28 -16.72 27.02
C GLY A 201 -5.11 -15.53 26.07
N ARG A 202 -4.14 -14.63 26.34
CA ARG A 202 -3.87 -13.46 25.49
C ARG A 202 -2.37 -13.32 25.22
N LEU A 203 -2.05 -12.90 23.99
CA LEU A 203 -0.72 -12.40 23.64
C LEU A 203 -0.40 -11.11 24.41
N PRO A 204 0.88 -10.89 24.74
CA PRO A 204 1.30 -9.68 25.44
C PRO A 204 1.20 -8.48 24.51
N GLU A 205 0.94 -7.30 25.08
CA GLU A 205 0.99 -6.03 24.34
C GLU A 205 2.44 -5.60 23.98
N THR A 206 3.44 -6.22 24.61
CA THR A 206 4.87 -5.93 24.42
C THR A 206 5.60 -7.14 23.86
N ASP A 207 6.64 -6.90 23.05
CA ASP A 207 7.34 -7.98 22.34
C ASP A 207 8.39 -8.71 23.19
N ASN A 208 8.92 -8.04 24.22
CA ASN A 208 10.00 -8.56 25.06
C ASN A 208 9.49 -9.40 26.25
N ALA A 209 8.37 -10.12 26.08
CA ALA A 209 7.80 -10.93 27.15
C ALA A 209 8.72 -12.11 27.55
N LEU A 210 9.57 -12.57 26.63
CA LEU A 210 10.58 -13.61 26.89
C LEU A 210 12.00 -13.04 26.79
N THR A 211 12.92 -13.56 27.60
CA THR A 211 14.36 -13.31 27.41
C THR A 211 14.88 -14.01 26.14
N PRO A 212 16.02 -13.57 25.57
CA PRO A 212 16.64 -14.26 24.43
C PRO A 212 16.84 -15.76 24.68
N GLU A 213 17.27 -16.17 25.87
CA GLU A 213 17.51 -17.57 26.22
C GLU A 213 16.21 -18.39 26.27
N GLN A 214 15.12 -17.78 26.77
CA GLN A 214 13.80 -18.41 26.78
C GLN A 214 13.27 -18.61 25.37
N ARG A 215 13.42 -17.59 24.50
CA ARG A 215 13.05 -17.71 23.08
C ARG A 215 13.88 -18.78 22.37
N THR A 216 15.21 -18.80 22.54
CA THR A 216 16.07 -19.85 21.95
C THR A 216 15.67 -21.25 22.41
N ARG A 217 15.28 -21.42 23.69
CA ARG A 217 14.78 -22.72 24.18
C ARG A 217 13.48 -23.12 23.50
N ALA A 218 12.52 -22.21 23.38
CA ALA A 218 11.25 -22.46 22.69
C ALA A 218 11.47 -22.77 21.19
N LEU A 219 12.41 -22.06 20.55
CA LEU A 219 12.82 -22.31 19.16
C LEU A 219 13.38 -23.71 18.95
N ARG A 220 14.30 -24.17 19.81
CA ARG A 220 14.87 -25.52 19.72
C ARG A 220 13.81 -26.62 19.88
N LEU A 221 12.81 -26.39 20.74
CA LEU A 221 11.68 -27.31 20.88
C LEU A 221 10.81 -27.34 19.62
N ALA A 222 10.47 -26.17 19.08
CA ALA A 222 9.73 -26.06 17.83
C ALA A 222 10.49 -26.73 16.66
N ASP A 223 11.80 -26.49 16.53
CA ASP A 223 12.64 -27.12 15.50
C ASP A 223 12.67 -28.64 15.61
N ALA A 224 12.80 -29.19 16.82
CA ALA A 224 12.78 -30.63 17.05
C ALA A 224 11.44 -31.26 16.64
N LYS A 225 10.31 -30.59 16.93
CA LYS A 225 8.96 -31.02 16.56
C LYS A 225 8.71 -30.90 15.06
N VAL A 226 9.22 -29.85 14.41
CA VAL A 226 9.26 -29.74 12.93
C VAL A 226 10.07 -30.89 12.34
N GLY A 227 11.23 -31.22 12.91
CA GLY A 227 12.03 -32.38 12.50
C GLY A 227 11.28 -33.70 12.64
N ALA A 228 10.53 -33.90 13.73
CA ALA A 228 9.67 -35.07 13.92
C ALA A 228 8.56 -35.15 12.87
N ALA A 229 7.88 -34.04 12.59
CA ALA A 229 6.89 -33.94 11.53
C ALA A 229 7.48 -34.28 10.15
N LEU A 230 8.61 -33.67 9.78
CA LEU A 230 9.26 -33.89 8.48
C LEU A 230 9.70 -35.34 8.25
N ARG A 231 10.06 -36.07 9.31
CA ARG A 231 10.37 -37.52 9.21
C ARG A 231 9.14 -38.38 8.94
N ALA A 232 7.97 -37.95 9.38
CA ALA A 232 6.71 -38.65 9.15
C ALA A 232 6.07 -38.33 7.78
N VAL A 233 6.38 -37.17 7.21
CA VAL A 233 5.84 -36.70 5.92
C VAL A 233 6.48 -37.47 4.74
N PRO A 234 5.67 -37.99 3.79
CA PRO A 234 6.18 -38.62 2.57
C PRO A 234 7.11 -37.71 1.75
N GLN A 235 8.12 -38.28 1.09
CA GLN A 235 9.11 -37.53 0.31
C GLN A 235 8.52 -36.86 -0.94
N ASP A 236 7.45 -37.42 -1.50
CA ASP A 236 6.69 -36.92 -2.65
C ASP A 236 5.64 -35.85 -2.26
N ALA A 237 5.46 -35.57 -0.98
CA ALA A 237 4.52 -34.55 -0.52
C ALA A 237 5.09 -33.13 -0.65
N VAL A 238 4.26 -32.21 -1.14
CA VAL A 238 4.54 -30.77 -1.07
C VAL A 238 4.43 -30.32 0.38
N VAL A 239 5.50 -29.72 0.91
CA VAL A 239 5.50 -29.20 2.28
C VAL A 239 5.47 -27.69 2.25
N LEU A 240 4.48 -27.12 2.91
CA LEU A 240 4.36 -25.69 3.18
C LEU A 240 4.74 -25.47 4.64
N LEU A 241 5.71 -24.59 4.91
CA LEU A 241 5.99 -24.14 6.27
C LEU A 241 5.66 -22.65 6.38
N ALA A 242 4.90 -22.28 7.41
CA ALA A 242 4.40 -20.93 7.57
C ALA A 242 4.48 -20.47 9.03
N GLY A 243 4.99 -19.27 9.27
CA GLY A 243 4.94 -18.63 10.58
C GLY A 243 3.55 -18.03 10.85
N LEU A 244 2.57 -18.84 11.23
CA LEU A 244 1.13 -18.50 11.26
C LEU A 244 0.71 -17.58 12.43
N GLY A 245 1.28 -16.38 12.49
CA GLY A 245 0.89 -15.33 13.42
C GLY A 245 2.06 -14.68 14.13
N ASP A 246 1.74 -13.61 14.86
CA ASP A 246 2.64 -12.84 15.68
C ASP A 246 2.79 -13.40 17.10
N HIS A 247 3.82 -12.95 17.81
CA HIS A 247 4.14 -13.37 19.18
C HIS A 247 4.14 -12.20 20.19
N GLY A 248 3.67 -11.01 19.80
CA GLY A 248 3.68 -9.81 20.64
C GLY A 248 2.83 -8.68 20.06
N GLY A 249 3.02 -7.46 20.56
CA GLY A 249 2.31 -6.26 20.11
C GLY A 249 2.75 -5.73 18.75
N THR A 250 3.87 -6.23 18.23
CA THR A 250 4.46 -5.78 16.97
C THR A 250 4.25 -6.79 15.85
N PRO A 251 3.65 -6.38 14.72
CA PRO A 251 3.53 -7.24 13.55
C PRO A 251 4.89 -7.40 12.87
N HIS A 252 5.17 -8.59 12.33
CA HIS A 252 6.36 -8.88 11.53
C HIS A 252 6.01 -9.66 10.26
N LEU A 253 6.89 -9.60 9.26
CA LEU A 253 6.93 -10.62 8.22
C LEU A 253 7.40 -11.94 8.81
N ARG A 254 6.70 -13.01 8.45
CA ARG A 254 6.92 -14.35 8.99
C ARG A 254 7.53 -15.26 7.94
N VAL A 255 8.08 -16.40 8.36
CA VAL A 255 8.66 -17.37 7.43
C VAL A 255 7.59 -17.97 6.52
N ALA A 256 7.87 -18.05 5.22
CA ALA A 256 7.19 -18.91 4.27
C ALA A 256 8.22 -19.80 3.55
N MET A 257 8.00 -21.12 3.55
CA MET A 257 8.78 -22.07 2.78
C MET A 257 7.88 -23.03 2.03
N MET A 258 8.29 -23.38 0.81
CA MET A 258 7.63 -24.40 0.01
C MET A 258 8.65 -25.40 -0.52
N ARG A 259 8.64 -26.62 0.04
CA ARG A 259 9.40 -27.75 -0.48
C ARG A 259 8.55 -28.45 -1.54
N ALA A 260 8.98 -28.32 -2.79
CA ALA A 260 8.42 -28.99 -3.95
C ALA A 260 9.54 -29.28 -4.95
N GLN A 261 9.25 -30.09 -5.97
CA GLN A 261 10.20 -30.35 -7.05
C GLN A 261 10.67 -29.03 -7.69
N ASP A 262 11.97 -28.89 -7.89
CA ASP A 262 12.64 -27.72 -8.49
C ASP A 262 12.41 -26.37 -7.79
N ALA A 263 11.97 -26.38 -6.52
CA ALA A 263 11.72 -25.17 -5.73
C ALA A 263 12.97 -24.62 -5.03
N SER A 264 13.96 -25.46 -4.74
CA SER A 264 15.11 -25.12 -3.89
C SER A 264 15.93 -23.93 -4.40
N GLY A 265 16.29 -23.02 -3.50
CA GLY A 265 17.19 -21.89 -3.78
C GLY A 265 16.55 -20.77 -4.60
N ARG A 266 15.22 -20.68 -4.59
CA ARG A 266 14.42 -19.67 -5.28
C ARG A 266 13.53 -18.90 -4.30
N PHE A 267 13.12 -17.69 -4.68
CA PHE A 267 12.15 -16.94 -3.88
C PHE A 267 10.73 -17.53 -4.01
N LEU A 268 9.93 -17.34 -2.96
CA LEU A 268 8.55 -17.76 -2.87
C LEU A 268 7.63 -16.55 -2.66
N GLY A 269 6.69 -16.37 -3.56
CA GLY A 269 5.73 -15.27 -3.49
C GLY A 269 4.37 -15.68 -4.02
N ALA A 270 3.51 -14.70 -4.25
CA ALA A 270 2.16 -14.94 -4.74
C ALA A 270 1.68 -13.84 -5.69
N PRO A 271 0.92 -14.18 -6.75
CA PRO A 271 0.27 -13.16 -7.58
C PRO A 271 -0.67 -12.22 -6.82
N SER A 272 -1.19 -12.59 -5.65
CA SER A 272 -2.05 -11.74 -4.79
C SER A 272 -1.34 -10.48 -4.29
N THR A 273 -0.03 -10.56 -4.07
CA THR A 273 0.80 -9.44 -3.61
C THR A 273 1.51 -8.74 -4.77
N HIS A 274 1.57 -9.39 -5.95
CA HIS A 274 2.44 -9.01 -7.07
C HIS A 274 3.93 -8.95 -6.67
N ARG A 275 4.33 -9.78 -5.70
CA ARG A 275 5.71 -9.89 -5.21
C ARG A 275 6.22 -11.31 -5.40
N GLU A 276 7.53 -11.42 -5.60
CA GLU A 276 8.20 -12.70 -5.85
C GLU A 276 8.61 -13.42 -4.57
N ASP A 277 8.55 -12.71 -3.45
CA ASP A 277 9.13 -12.99 -2.15
C ASP A 277 8.14 -12.73 -1.00
N VAL A 278 6.94 -12.21 -1.28
CA VAL A 278 5.90 -11.95 -0.27
C VAL A 278 4.59 -12.64 -0.63
N SER A 279 3.99 -13.31 0.35
CA SER A 279 2.67 -13.93 0.26
C SER A 279 1.77 -13.53 1.44
N ILE A 280 0.48 -13.88 1.38
CA ILE A 280 -0.49 -13.66 2.47
C ILE A 280 -1.12 -14.99 2.94
N LEU A 281 -1.62 -15.03 4.18
CA LEU A 281 -2.22 -16.24 4.76
C LEU A 281 -3.28 -16.93 3.87
N PRO A 282 -4.23 -16.22 3.24
CA PRO A 282 -5.20 -16.84 2.33
C PRO A 282 -4.57 -17.63 1.17
N ASP A 283 -3.37 -17.27 0.72
CA ASP A 283 -2.68 -17.96 -0.36
C ASP A 283 -2.33 -19.40 0.01
N ILE A 284 -2.14 -19.70 1.29
CA ILE A 284 -1.90 -21.06 1.79
C ILE A 284 -3.09 -21.96 1.45
N THR A 285 -4.31 -21.48 1.68
CA THR A 285 -5.57 -22.18 1.37
C THR A 285 -5.65 -22.53 -0.11
N ALA A 286 -5.43 -21.53 -0.97
CA ALA A 286 -5.46 -21.71 -2.41
C ALA A 286 -4.33 -22.64 -2.90
N THR A 287 -3.16 -22.57 -2.28
CA THR A 287 -2.02 -23.46 -2.56
C THR A 287 -2.35 -24.90 -2.21
N MET A 288 -2.88 -25.16 -1.01
CA MET A 288 -3.23 -26.51 -0.57
C MET A 288 -4.26 -27.16 -1.50
N LEU A 289 -5.35 -26.44 -1.81
CA LEU A 289 -6.37 -26.92 -2.75
C LEU A 289 -5.82 -27.12 -4.16
N GLY A 290 -5.02 -26.17 -4.65
CA GLY A 290 -4.41 -26.23 -5.97
C GLY A 290 -3.45 -27.43 -6.14
N VAL A 291 -2.65 -27.74 -5.13
CA VAL A 291 -1.72 -28.89 -5.15
C VAL A 291 -2.49 -30.20 -5.30
N VAL A 292 -3.59 -30.40 -4.55
CA VAL A 292 -4.38 -31.64 -4.61
C VAL A 292 -5.41 -31.66 -5.74
N GLY A 293 -5.44 -30.64 -6.60
CA GLY A 293 -6.36 -30.56 -7.74
C GLY A 293 -7.82 -30.27 -7.36
N VAL A 294 -8.08 -29.75 -6.15
CA VAL A 294 -9.41 -29.33 -5.72
C VAL A 294 -9.65 -27.89 -6.19
N ALA A 295 -10.83 -27.65 -6.77
CA ALA A 295 -11.21 -26.32 -7.23
C ALA A 295 -11.27 -25.33 -6.05
N VAL A 296 -10.56 -24.21 -6.16
CA VAL A 296 -10.55 -23.16 -5.14
C VAL A 296 -11.93 -22.47 -5.11
N PRO A 297 -12.65 -22.48 -3.98
CA PRO A 297 -13.94 -21.80 -3.87
C PRO A 297 -13.83 -20.31 -4.14
N PRO A 298 -14.84 -19.66 -4.80
CA PRO A 298 -14.80 -18.23 -5.10
C PRO A 298 -14.72 -17.30 -3.88
N SER A 299 -15.09 -17.79 -2.70
CA SER A 299 -14.96 -17.07 -1.43
C SER A 299 -13.50 -16.88 -1.01
N VAL A 300 -12.59 -17.77 -1.41
CA VAL A 300 -11.17 -17.69 -1.07
C VAL A 300 -10.55 -16.50 -1.81
N ILE A 301 -9.93 -15.58 -1.05
CA ILE A 301 -9.31 -14.38 -1.64
C ILE A 301 -7.85 -14.61 -2.08
N GLY A 302 -7.21 -15.64 -1.54
CA GLY A 302 -5.82 -15.98 -1.85
C GLY A 302 -5.69 -16.66 -3.20
N VAL A 303 -4.45 -16.72 -3.67
CA VAL A 303 -4.07 -17.42 -4.90
C VAL A 303 -2.92 -18.38 -4.60
N PRO A 304 -2.74 -19.47 -5.36
CA PRO A 304 -1.66 -20.41 -5.10
C PRO A 304 -0.29 -19.72 -5.13
N TRP A 305 0.57 -20.13 -4.20
CA TRP A 305 1.96 -19.72 -4.14
C TRP A 305 2.70 -20.09 -5.43
N LYS A 306 3.74 -19.31 -5.68
CA LYS A 306 4.48 -19.36 -6.92
C LYS A 306 5.97 -19.26 -6.63
N VAL A 307 6.71 -20.25 -7.10
CA VAL A 307 8.17 -20.24 -7.06
C VAL A 307 8.67 -19.24 -8.10
N SER A 308 9.48 -18.28 -7.66
CA SER A 308 10.05 -17.26 -8.53
C SER A 308 11.14 -17.81 -9.46
N ALA A 309 11.35 -17.12 -10.58
CA ALA A 309 12.52 -17.32 -11.41
C ALA A 309 13.81 -16.89 -10.67
N SER A 310 13.70 -15.90 -9.76
CA SER A 310 14.78 -15.31 -8.99
C SER A 310 15.38 -16.29 -7.98
N ARG A 311 16.71 -16.30 -7.90
CA ARG A 311 17.48 -17.18 -6.99
C ARG A 311 17.88 -16.43 -5.72
N THR A 312 17.88 -17.13 -4.59
CA THR A 312 18.18 -16.54 -3.27
C THR A 312 19.66 -16.48 -2.93
N GLY A 313 20.55 -16.98 -3.80
CA GLY A 313 21.97 -17.11 -3.46
C GLY A 313 22.27 -18.15 -2.37
N GLY A 314 21.32 -19.05 -2.06
CA GLY A 314 21.43 -20.05 -0.99
C GLY A 314 20.58 -19.67 0.24
N THR A 315 20.68 -20.48 1.31
CA THR A 315 19.88 -20.27 2.53
C THR A 315 20.31 -19.02 3.30
N GLU A 316 21.61 -18.75 3.42
CA GLU A 316 22.13 -17.54 4.07
C GLU A 316 21.71 -16.27 3.31
N GLY A 317 21.81 -16.29 1.97
CA GLY A 317 21.37 -15.17 1.13
C GLY A 317 19.87 -14.91 1.28
N ALA A 318 19.04 -15.96 1.24
CA ALA A 318 17.61 -15.86 1.48
C ALA A 318 17.30 -15.25 2.85
N LYS A 319 17.98 -15.74 3.90
CA LYS A 319 17.79 -15.26 5.27
C LYS A 319 18.16 -13.78 5.39
N ALA A 320 19.31 -13.37 4.86
CA ALA A 320 19.78 -11.99 4.95
C ALA A 320 18.76 -11.03 4.31
N GLU A 321 18.34 -11.32 3.07
CA GLU A 321 17.40 -10.47 2.33
C GLU A 321 16.03 -10.39 3.03
N LEU A 322 15.48 -11.52 3.49
CA LEU A 322 14.16 -11.56 4.13
C LEU A 322 14.17 -10.98 5.56
N VAL A 323 15.32 -10.96 6.24
CA VAL A 323 15.50 -10.23 7.51
C VAL A 323 15.56 -8.73 7.26
N ASP A 324 16.29 -8.30 6.24
CA ASP A 324 16.41 -6.89 5.87
C ASP A 324 15.04 -6.32 5.42
N ASP A 325 14.23 -7.11 4.70
CA ASP A 325 12.86 -6.73 4.31
C ASP A 325 11.91 -6.52 5.49
N ASP A 326 11.95 -7.42 6.49
CA ASP A 326 11.19 -7.20 7.73
C ASP A 326 11.69 -5.93 8.42
N GLY A 327 13.01 -5.78 8.60
CA GLY A 327 13.64 -4.62 9.23
C GLY A 327 13.29 -3.29 8.55
N ALA A 328 13.26 -3.24 7.22
CA ALA A 328 12.81 -2.09 6.45
C ALA A 328 11.34 -1.76 6.76
N GLY A 329 10.47 -2.78 6.75
CA GLY A 329 9.06 -2.65 7.11
C GLY A 329 8.83 -2.16 8.54
N GLN A 330 9.62 -2.66 9.51
CA GLN A 330 9.62 -2.22 10.90
C GLN A 330 10.00 -0.73 11.00
N THR A 331 11.12 -0.35 10.37
CA THR A 331 11.66 1.03 10.39
C THR A 331 10.63 2.05 9.91
N ILE A 332 9.91 1.73 8.83
CA ILE A 332 8.88 2.62 8.28
C ILE A 332 7.65 2.68 9.17
N ARG A 333 7.22 1.54 9.73
CA ARG A 333 6.08 1.52 10.66
C ARG A 333 6.36 2.41 11.86
N ASP A 334 7.53 2.26 12.47
CA ASP A 334 7.92 3.01 13.67
C ASP A 334 8.06 4.51 13.36
N MET A 335 8.55 4.84 12.17
CA MET A 335 8.66 6.24 11.74
C MET A 335 7.32 6.84 11.31
N GLY A 336 6.34 6.05 10.85
CA GLY A 336 5.13 6.53 10.18
C GLY A 336 4.35 7.56 11.01
N GLY A 337 4.02 7.21 12.26
CA GLY A 337 3.27 8.11 13.14
C GLY A 337 3.99 9.43 13.42
N ILE A 338 5.30 9.35 13.67
CA ILE A 338 6.16 10.51 13.94
C ILE A 338 6.27 11.38 12.69
N PHE A 339 6.50 10.77 11.52
CA PHE A 339 6.62 11.47 10.25
C PHE A 339 5.36 12.24 9.88
N PHE A 340 4.19 11.59 9.90
CA PHE A 340 2.93 12.28 9.56
C PHE A 340 2.63 13.41 10.54
N THR A 341 2.92 13.24 11.82
CA THR A 341 2.78 14.29 12.83
C THR A 341 3.74 15.45 12.57
N ALA A 342 5.02 15.17 12.31
CA ALA A 342 6.02 16.17 12.00
C ALA A 342 5.67 16.96 10.73
N VAL A 343 5.26 16.28 9.66
CA VAL A 343 4.79 16.93 8.41
C VAL A 343 3.58 17.81 8.67
N ALA A 344 2.59 17.33 9.43
CA ALA A 344 1.41 18.13 9.78
C ALA A 344 1.79 19.40 10.55
N VAL A 345 2.64 19.27 11.59
CA VAL A 345 3.12 20.40 12.39
C VAL A 345 3.93 21.38 11.54
N LEU A 346 4.85 20.89 10.69
CA LEU A 346 5.65 21.72 9.79
C LEU A 346 4.76 22.49 8.80
N GLN A 347 3.72 21.85 8.23
CA GLN A 347 2.79 22.55 7.34
C GLN A 347 1.96 23.60 8.05
N VAL A 348 1.41 23.30 9.23
CA VAL A 348 0.64 24.28 10.02
C VAL A 348 1.53 25.47 10.40
N LEU A 349 2.75 25.20 10.90
CA LEU A 349 3.70 26.24 11.25
C LEU A 349 4.07 27.10 10.03
N PHE A 350 4.36 26.45 8.89
CA PHE A 350 4.63 27.15 7.64
C PHE A 350 3.47 28.06 7.24
N TYR A 351 2.22 27.57 7.27
CA TYR A 351 1.06 28.39 6.91
C TYR A 351 0.84 29.57 7.85
N VAL A 352 1.01 29.37 9.16
CA VAL A 352 0.89 30.46 10.16
C VAL A 352 1.98 31.50 9.95
N VAL A 353 3.25 31.07 9.81
CA VAL A 353 4.38 31.99 9.60
C VAL A 353 4.26 32.72 8.27
N ALA A 354 3.91 32.00 7.20
CA ALA A 354 3.67 32.59 5.89
C ALA A 354 2.53 33.63 5.96
N PHE A 355 1.41 33.31 6.61
CA PHE A 355 0.30 34.25 6.81
C PHE A 355 0.76 35.54 7.52
N LEU A 356 1.49 35.42 8.62
CA LEU A 356 1.98 36.56 9.40
C LEU A 356 3.00 37.42 8.63
N LEU A 357 3.94 36.78 7.92
CA LEU A 357 4.97 37.44 7.12
C LEU A 357 4.39 38.11 5.86
N MET A 358 3.45 37.45 5.17
CA MET A 358 2.74 38.02 4.02
C MET A 358 1.93 39.25 4.43
N ARG A 359 1.23 39.23 5.57
CA ARG A 359 0.50 40.40 6.10
C ARG A 359 1.41 41.60 6.37
N ARG A 360 2.67 41.34 6.71
CA ARG A 360 3.71 42.37 6.91
C ARG A 360 4.51 42.69 5.64
N ARG A 361 4.22 42.03 4.51
CA ARG A 361 4.99 42.08 3.24
C ARG A 361 6.51 41.89 3.43
N ARG A 362 6.91 41.05 4.39
CA ARG A 362 8.33 40.76 4.68
C ARG A 362 8.65 39.30 4.40
N GLY A 363 9.90 39.01 4.04
CA GLY A 363 10.41 37.64 3.96
C GLY A 363 9.82 36.78 2.83
N LEU A 364 9.21 37.38 1.80
CA LEU A 364 8.54 36.65 0.72
C LEU A 364 9.48 35.64 0.01
N GLY A 365 10.76 35.99 -0.17
CA GLY A 365 11.76 35.06 -0.71
C GLY A 365 11.95 33.82 0.16
N GLY A 366 12.00 33.99 1.48
CA GLY A 366 12.08 32.87 2.44
C GLY A 366 10.83 32.00 2.41
N ILE A 367 9.64 32.60 2.30
CA ILE A 367 8.38 31.86 2.14
C ILE A 367 8.42 31.01 0.88
N ARG A 368 8.89 31.56 -0.25
CA ARG A 368 9.00 30.82 -1.52
C ARG A 368 9.94 29.62 -1.40
N ILE A 369 11.09 29.79 -0.75
CA ILE A 369 12.05 28.71 -0.55
C ILE A 369 11.42 27.62 0.33
N ALA A 370 10.88 27.98 1.49
CA ALA A 370 10.24 27.04 2.40
C ALA A 370 9.08 26.29 1.73
N ALA A 371 8.25 27.01 0.96
CA ALA A 371 7.11 26.43 0.26
C ALA A 371 7.51 25.36 -0.75
N VAL A 372 8.55 25.63 -1.56
CA VAL A 372 9.06 24.67 -2.55
C VAL A 372 9.73 23.49 -1.85
N THR A 373 10.51 23.73 -0.79
CA THR A 373 11.14 22.66 0.00
C THR A 373 10.10 21.71 0.60
N LEU A 374 9.05 22.25 1.23
CA LEU A 374 7.98 21.44 1.81
C LEU A 374 7.21 20.65 0.75
N ALA A 375 7.01 21.22 -0.45
CA ALA A 375 6.37 20.53 -1.56
C ALA A 375 7.22 19.40 -2.16
N CYS A 376 8.56 19.42 -1.99
CA CYS A 376 9.46 18.34 -2.41
C CYS A 376 9.46 17.16 -1.43
N LEU A 377 9.02 17.34 -0.19
CA LEU A 377 9.08 16.31 0.85
C LEU A 377 8.26 15.06 0.52
N PRO A 378 7.02 15.13 -0.03
CA PRO A 378 6.28 13.92 -0.34
C PRO A 378 6.98 13.02 -1.37
N VAL A 379 7.52 13.59 -2.46
CA VAL A 379 8.15 12.80 -3.51
C VAL A 379 9.49 12.19 -3.07
N SER A 380 10.21 12.85 -2.16
CA SER A 380 11.46 12.31 -1.61
C SER A 380 11.25 11.03 -0.79
N THR A 381 10.07 10.86 -0.17
CA THR A 381 9.74 9.61 0.55
C THR A 381 9.65 8.37 -0.34
N TYR A 382 9.40 8.54 -1.64
CA TYR A 382 9.42 7.43 -2.60
C TYR A 382 10.80 7.29 -3.25
N LEU A 383 11.43 8.42 -3.60
CA LEU A 383 12.74 8.43 -4.24
C LEU A 383 13.87 7.94 -3.32
N VAL A 384 13.68 8.00 -2.00
CA VAL A 384 14.66 7.44 -1.05
C VAL A 384 14.85 5.93 -1.25
N ASN A 385 13.86 5.21 -1.78
CA ASN A 385 13.96 3.79 -2.08
C ASN A 385 14.81 3.48 -3.34
N LEU A 386 15.37 4.51 -3.99
CA LEU A 386 16.48 4.35 -4.95
C LEU A 386 17.82 4.15 -4.24
N LEU A 387 17.88 4.45 -2.93
CA LEU A 387 19.02 4.20 -2.06
C LEU A 387 18.77 2.88 -1.33
N ALA A 388 19.81 2.07 -1.18
CA ALA A 388 19.78 0.86 -0.35
C ALA A 388 19.91 1.24 1.14
N TRP A 389 18.97 2.06 1.65
CA TRP A 389 19.03 2.61 3.00
C TRP A 389 18.79 1.54 4.07
N GLU A 390 18.06 0.49 3.72
CA GLU A 390 17.77 -0.68 4.54
C GLU A 390 19.04 -1.46 4.91
N HIS A 391 20.04 -1.47 4.03
CA HIS A 391 21.32 -2.15 4.24
C HIS A 391 22.33 -1.31 5.07
N ALA A 392 21.96 -0.08 5.47
CA ALA A 392 22.85 0.77 6.26
C ALA A 392 22.93 0.25 7.72
N GLY A 393 24.09 0.43 8.38
CA GLY A 393 24.22 0.06 9.79
C GLY A 393 23.28 0.81 10.74
N THR A 394 22.72 1.94 10.31
CA THR A 394 21.66 2.69 11.00
C THR A 394 20.52 3.03 10.02
N PRO A 395 19.63 2.09 9.68
CA PRO A 395 18.64 2.25 8.62
C PRO A 395 17.74 3.48 8.81
N MET A 396 17.32 3.75 10.04
CA MET A 396 16.49 4.92 10.36
C MET A 396 17.20 6.25 10.06
N ALA A 397 18.49 6.35 10.39
CA ALA A 397 19.27 7.56 10.11
C ALA A 397 19.53 7.72 8.60
N ALA A 398 19.81 6.61 7.90
CA ALA A 398 19.96 6.60 6.45
C ALA A 398 18.65 7.01 5.74
N LEU A 399 17.51 6.51 6.19
CA LEU A 399 16.18 6.85 5.66
C LEU A 399 15.87 8.34 5.86
N VAL A 400 15.99 8.85 7.10
CA VAL A 400 15.71 10.27 7.40
C VAL A 400 16.69 11.19 6.67
N GLY A 401 17.98 10.87 6.69
CA GLY A 401 19.02 11.61 5.98
C GLY A 401 18.83 11.60 4.47
N GLY A 402 18.43 10.46 3.90
CA GLY A 402 18.11 10.30 2.49
C GLY A 402 16.90 11.13 2.07
N ILE A 403 15.81 11.08 2.83
CA ILE A 403 14.61 11.90 2.60
C ILE A 403 14.98 13.39 2.67
N ALA A 404 15.71 13.82 3.70
CA ALA A 404 16.13 15.21 3.84
C ALA A 404 17.05 15.66 2.69
N GLY A 405 18.06 14.84 2.34
CA GLY A 405 19.00 15.09 1.26
C GLY A 405 18.31 15.22 -0.10
N ILE A 406 17.44 14.26 -0.47
CA ILE A 406 16.67 14.30 -1.71
C ILE A 406 15.73 15.50 -1.73
N THR A 407 15.07 15.83 -0.61
CA THR A 407 14.20 17.01 -0.50
C THR A 407 14.96 18.30 -0.81
N LEU A 408 16.15 18.47 -0.21
CA LEU A 408 16.99 19.65 -0.42
C LEU A 408 17.53 19.72 -1.85
N LEU A 409 17.95 18.57 -2.43
CA LEU A 409 18.40 18.48 -3.82
C LEU A 409 17.29 18.88 -4.80
N LEU A 410 16.08 18.35 -4.61
CA LEU A 410 14.92 18.69 -5.44
C LEU A 410 14.52 20.16 -5.29
N ALA A 411 14.54 20.69 -4.06
CA ALA A 411 14.26 22.10 -3.81
C ALA A 411 15.30 23.02 -4.48
N ALA A 412 16.59 22.68 -4.35
CA ALA A 412 17.67 23.40 -5.02
C ALA A 412 17.50 23.36 -6.55
N ALA A 413 17.22 22.19 -7.13
CA ALA A 413 16.94 22.06 -8.56
C ALA A 413 15.71 22.89 -8.98
N ALA A 414 14.62 22.84 -8.22
CA ALA A 414 13.40 23.60 -8.47
C ALA A 414 13.64 25.11 -8.48
N LEU A 415 14.47 25.62 -7.56
CA LEU A 415 14.72 27.05 -7.36
C LEU A 415 15.88 27.60 -8.19
N ALA A 416 16.91 26.81 -8.44
CA ALA A 416 18.11 27.21 -9.18
C ALA A 416 18.08 26.80 -10.66
N GLY A 417 17.22 25.86 -11.05
CA GLY A 417 17.13 25.36 -12.42
C GLY A 417 16.70 26.41 -13.45
N PRO A 418 16.78 26.10 -14.76
CA PRO A 418 16.46 27.04 -15.84
C PRO A 418 14.98 27.45 -15.87
N TRP A 419 14.09 26.61 -15.33
CA TRP A 419 12.65 26.90 -15.18
C TRP A 419 12.35 28.00 -14.16
N ARG A 420 13.28 28.36 -13.27
CA ARG A 420 13.08 29.42 -12.26
C ARG A 420 12.69 30.78 -12.84
N ARG A 421 12.97 30.99 -14.14
CA ARG A 421 12.65 32.19 -14.91
C ARG A 421 11.16 32.37 -15.17
N ALA A 422 10.36 31.30 -15.09
CA ALA A 422 8.91 31.37 -15.23
C ALA A 422 8.25 31.29 -13.83
N PRO A 423 7.21 32.07 -13.54
CA PRO A 423 6.47 31.98 -12.27
C PRO A 423 5.97 30.58 -11.95
N LEU A 424 5.46 29.86 -12.95
CA LEU A 424 5.00 28.47 -12.83
C LEU A 424 6.13 27.43 -12.82
N GLY A 425 7.39 27.82 -13.04
CA GLY A 425 8.51 26.92 -13.26
C GLY A 425 8.75 25.91 -12.12
N PRO A 426 9.00 26.38 -10.88
CA PRO A 426 9.17 25.47 -9.74
C PRO A 426 7.95 24.58 -9.48
N LEU A 427 6.74 25.11 -9.65
CA LEU A 427 5.50 24.33 -9.52
C LEU A 427 5.47 23.17 -10.51
N VAL A 428 5.72 23.44 -11.79
CA VAL A 428 5.75 22.41 -12.85
C VAL A 428 6.90 21.42 -12.64
N PHE A 429 8.05 21.87 -12.13
CA PHE A 429 9.16 20.97 -11.83
C PHE A 429 8.79 19.97 -10.72
N VAL A 430 8.35 20.46 -9.55
CA VAL A 430 8.03 19.59 -8.41
C VAL A 430 6.88 18.65 -8.75
N THR A 431 5.77 19.18 -9.27
CA THR A 431 4.61 18.35 -9.67
C THR A 431 4.94 17.41 -10.82
N GLY A 432 5.77 17.83 -11.77
CA GLY A 432 6.25 16.98 -12.85
C GLY A 432 7.05 15.80 -12.32
N VAL A 433 8.02 16.04 -11.43
CA VAL A 433 8.82 14.98 -10.81
C VAL A 433 7.92 14.03 -10.01
N THR A 434 7.03 14.56 -9.16
CA THR A 434 6.07 13.73 -8.40
C THR A 434 5.18 12.88 -9.30
N ALA A 435 4.62 13.45 -10.37
CA ALA A 435 3.78 12.71 -11.32
C ALA A 435 4.59 11.64 -12.07
N ALA A 436 5.81 11.95 -12.49
CA ALA A 436 6.68 11.02 -13.20
C ALA A 436 7.16 9.86 -12.30
N THR A 437 7.54 10.16 -11.05
CA THR A 437 7.92 9.14 -10.06
C THR A 437 6.76 8.17 -9.84
N LEU A 438 5.56 8.67 -9.54
CA LEU A 438 4.41 7.81 -9.24
C LEU A 438 3.89 7.06 -10.47
N ALA A 439 3.83 7.69 -11.65
CA ALA A 439 3.44 7.01 -12.88
C ALA A 439 4.48 5.95 -13.31
N GLY A 440 5.77 6.29 -13.23
CA GLY A 440 6.86 5.38 -13.53
C GLY A 440 6.83 4.17 -12.61
N ASP A 441 6.68 4.41 -11.31
CA ASP A 441 6.57 3.36 -10.29
C ASP A 441 5.37 2.44 -10.54
N LEU A 442 4.20 2.98 -10.89
CA LEU A 442 3.03 2.16 -11.24
C LEU A 442 3.29 1.22 -12.44
N ILE A 443 4.00 1.70 -13.45
CA ILE A 443 4.27 0.94 -14.67
C ILE A 443 5.37 -0.10 -14.45
N THR A 444 6.30 0.14 -13.51
CA THR A 444 7.41 -0.79 -13.24
C THR A 444 7.09 -1.86 -12.20
N GLY A 445 5.98 -1.78 -11.46
CA GLY A 445 5.62 -2.80 -10.47
C GLY A 445 5.56 -2.30 -9.02
N THR A 446 5.56 -1.00 -8.80
CA THR A 446 5.40 -0.32 -7.52
C THR A 446 6.49 -0.59 -6.49
N TYR A 447 7.75 -0.53 -6.91
CA TYR A 447 8.91 -0.75 -6.05
C TYR A 447 9.22 0.46 -5.15
N LEU A 448 8.97 1.69 -5.60
CA LEU A 448 9.20 2.90 -4.81
C LEU A 448 8.10 3.17 -3.78
N GLN A 449 6.86 2.77 -4.05
CA GLN A 449 5.77 2.85 -3.07
C GLN A 449 5.83 1.75 -2.02
N PHE A 450 6.43 0.60 -2.34
CA PHE A 450 6.60 -0.50 -1.40
C PHE A 450 7.69 -0.18 -0.40
N ASN A 451 7.40 -0.38 0.88
CA ASN A 451 8.24 0.06 1.98
C ASN A 451 8.64 1.54 1.82
N SER A 452 7.65 2.42 1.65
CA SER A 452 7.83 3.87 1.71
C SER A 452 6.93 4.48 2.79
N VAL A 453 7.40 5.55 3.42
CA VAL A 453 6.73 6.26 4.53
C VAL A 453 5.34 6.78 4.14
N MET A 454 5.20 7.29 2.92
CA MET A 454 3.91 7.72 2.37
C MET A 454 3.27 6.68 1.45
N GLY A 455 3.93 5.54 1.25
CA GLY A 455 3.44 4.39 0.48
C GLY A 455 2.76 3.35 1.38
N TYR A 456 3.12 2.08 1.19
CA TYR A 456 2.63 0.95 1.99
C TYR A 456 3.78 0.06 2.44
N THR A 457 3.57 -0.70 3.51
CA THR A 457 4.58 -1.63 4.03
C THR A 457 4.05 -3.06 4.06
N ALA A 458 4.93 -4.01 3.78
CA ALA A 458 4.61 -5.44 3.79
C ALA A 458 4.17 -5.92 5.18
N VAL A 459 4.80 -5.38 6.22
CA VAL A 459 4.51 -5.68 7.64
C VAL A 459 3.09 -5.27 8.04
N VAL A 460 2.63 -4.07 7.65
CA VAL A 460 1.26 -3.62 7.95
C VAL A 460 0.24 -4.36 7.07
N GLY A 461 0.64 -4.78 5.87
CA GLY A 461 -0.15 -5.66 5.01
C GLY A 461 -1.46 -5.04 4.53
N ALA A 462 -1.56 -3.71 4.49
CA ALA A 462 -2.75 -3.02 3.98
C ALA A 462 -2.88 -3.16 2.45
N ARG A 463 -1.74 -3.10 1.74
CA ARG A 463 -1.63 -3.20 0.28
C ARG A 463 -0.19 -3.59 -0.09
N TYR A 464 0.00 -4.29 -1.20
CA TYR A 464 1.31 -4.74 -1.69
C TYR A 464 1.64 -4.22 -3.11
N SER A 465 0.63 -3.77 -3.86
CA SER A 465 0.76 -3.22 -5.20
C SER A 465 -0.32 -2.19 -5.51
N GLY A 466 -0.11 -1.38 -6.56
CA GLY A 466 -1.04 -0.37 -7.04
C GLY A 466 -0.97 0.98 -6.32
N LEU A 467 -1.88 1.89 -6.66
CA LEU A 467 -1.84 3.29 -6.26
C LEU A 467 -2.54 3.51 -4.91
N GLY A 468 -1.77 3.61 -3.82
CA GLY A 468 -2.33 3.89 -2.49
C GLY A 468 -3.10 5.23 -2.42
N ASN A 469 -3.93 5.43 -1.39
CA ASN A 469 -4.76 6.64 -1.25
C ASN A 469 -3.94 7.94 -1.11
N ILE A 470 -2.82 7.89 -0.37
CA ILE A 470 -1.89 9.03 -0.22
C ILE A 470 -1.14 9.29 -1.54
N PRO A 471 -0.51 8.28 -2.17
CA PRO A 471 0.04 8.41 -3.52
C PRO A 471 -0.97 8.95 -4.54
N PHE A 472 -2.23 8.51 -4.49
CA PHE A 472 -3.31 9.02 -5.34
C PHE A 472 -3.50 10.53 -5.19
N ALA A 473 -3.60 11.02 -3.95
CA ALA A 473 -3.77 12.45 -3.70
C ALA A 473 -2.62 13.27 -4.31
N LEU A 474 -1.38 12.80 -4.15
CA LEU A 474 -0.19 13.43 -4.70
C LEU A 474 -0.16 13.34 -6.24
N PHE A 475 -0.50 12.19 -6.80
CA PHE A 475 -0.53 11.94 -8.24
C PHE A 475 -1.59 12.79 -8.94
N ALA A 476 -2.83 12.76 -8.47
CA ALA A 476 -3.93 13.54 -9.04
C ALA A 476 -3.65 15.05 -8.95
N THR A 477 -3.16 15.53 -7.80
CA THR A 477 -2.74 16.92 -7.62
C THR A 477 -1.65 17.30 -8.61
N SER A 478 -0.61 16.48 -8.70
CA SER A 478 0.54 16.74 -9.57
C SER A 478 0.15 16.79 -11.03
N VAL A 479 -0.64 15.82 -11.50
CA VAL A 479 -1.14 15.78 -12.87
C VAL A 479 -1.97 17.01 -13.17
N LEU A 480 -2.95 17.35 -12.33
CA LEU A 480 -3.81 18.53 -12.56
C LEU A 480 -3.00 19.83 -12.64
N LEU A 481 -2.00 20.00 -11.78
CA LEU A 481 -1.17 21.21 -11.76
C LEU A 481 -0.21 21.27 -12.97
N VAL A 482 0.33 20.15 -13.43
CA VAL A 482 1.15 20.09 -14.66
C VAL A 482 0.28 20.41 -15.87
N VAL A 483 -0.86 19.72 -16.04
CA VAL A 483 -1.70 19.87 -17.24
C VAL A 483 -2.34 21.26 -17.31
N THR A 484 -2.69 21.87 -16.17
CA THR A 484 -3.20 23.25 -16.15
C THR A 484 -2.13 24.29 -16.43
N SER A 485 -0.86 24.00 -16.12
CA SER A 485 0.27 24.84 -16.52
C SER A 485 0.57 24.73 -18.03
N ILE A 486 0.35 23.55 -18.63
CA ILE A 486 0.40 23.40 -20.10
C ILE A 486 -0.78 24.13 -20.74
N ALA A 487 -1.99 23.96 -20.19
CA ALA A 487 -3.20 24.64 -20.63
C ALA A 487 -3.07 26.17 -20.55
N HIS A 488 -2.37 26.71 -19.55
CA HIS A 488 -2.06 28.13 -19.43
C HIS A 488 -1.36 28.65 -20.69
N ARG A 489 -0.29 27.96 -21.14
CA ARG A 489 0.47 28.37 -22.33
C ARG A 489 -0.33 28.24 -23.62
N LEU A 490 -1.14 27.20 -23.75
CA LEU A 490 -2.00 27.01 -24.91
C LEU A 490 -3.11 28.07 -24.96
N ALA A 491 -3.71 28.40 -23.82
CA ALA A 491 -4.72 29.45 -23.72
C ALA A 491 -4.11 30.84 -24.03
N ALA A 492 -2.89 31.12 -23.53
CA ALA A 492 -2.18 32.35 -23.81
C ALA A 492 -1.85 32.55 -25.31
N THR A 493 -1.77 31.46 -26.08
CA THR A 493 -1.57 31.50 -27.55
C THR A 493 -2.87 31.40 -28.35
N GLY A 494 -4.03 31.53 -27.71
CA GLY A 494 -5.35 31.49 -28.36
C GLY A 494 -5.95 30.09 -28.57
N HIS A 495 -5.22 29.01 -28.22
CA HIS A 495 -5.63 27.63 -28.47
C HIS A 495 -6.49 27.03 -27.35
N LYS A 496 -7.60 27.69 -26.99
CA LYS A 496 -8.45 27.30 -25.85
C LYS A 496 -9.02 25.87 -25.97
N LYS A 497 -9.37 25.43 -27.19
CA LYS A 497 -9.83 24.05 -27.42
C LYS A 497 -8.73 23.02 -27.16
N ALA A 498 -7.49 23.30 -27.57
CA ALA A 498 -6.35 22.43 -27.30
C ALA A 498 -6.03 22.40 -25.81
N ALA A 499 -6.15 23.54 -25.10
CA ALA A 499 -5.98 23.61 -23.66
C ALA A 499 -6.96 22.67 -22.92
N VAL A 500 -8.24 22.67 -23.32
CA VAL A 500 -9.24 21.73 -22.79
C VAL A 500 -8.90 20.28 -23.15
N GLY A 501 -8.56 20.03 -24.42
CA GLY A 501 -8.21 18.68 -24.90
C GLY A 501 -7.04 18.06 -24.15
N VAL A 502 -5.99 18.84 -23.87
CA VAL A 502 -4.81 18.35 -23.14
C VAL A 502 -5.15 17.97 -21.70
N VAL A 503 -5.95 18.76 -20.99
CA VAL A 503 -6.37 18.44 -19.62
C VAL A 503 -7.21 17.16 -19.60
N ALA A 504 -8.19 17.06 -20.51
CA ALA A 504 -9.03 15.87 -20.60
C ALA A 504 -8.22 14.61 -20.95
N ALA A 505 -7.30 14.71 -21.92
CA ALA A 505 -6.49 13.59 -22.38
C ALA A 505 -5.48 13.13 -21.31
N LEU A 506 -4.64 14.03 -20.80
CA LEU A 506 -3.60 13.66 -19.84
C LEU A 506 -4.18 13.32 -18.46
N GLY A 507 -5.22 14.04 -18.03
CA GLY A 507 -5.98 13.68 -16.83
C GLY A 507 -6.66 12.32 -16.98
N GLY A 508 -7.28 12.05 -18.13
CA GLY A 508 -7.90 10.77 -18.44
C GLY A 508 -6.91 9.60 -18.47
N VAL A 509 -5.73 9.79 -19.08
CA VAL A 509 -4.66 8.77 -19.08
C VAL A 509 -4.17 8.50 -17.65
N ALA A 510 -3.93 9.54 -16.85
CA ALA A 510 -3.53 9.36 -15.45
C ALA A 510 -4.60 8.63 -14.63
N MET A 511 -5.87 8.98 -14.82
CA MET A 511 -7.00 8.30 -14.19
C MET A 511 -7.08 6.82 -14.59
N ILE A 512 -6.92 6.51 -15.88
CA ILE A 512 -6.88 5.12 -16.35
C ILE A 512 -5.71 4.39 -15.71
N LEU A 513 -4.51 4.99 -15.69
CA LEU A 513 -3.33 4.38 -15.07
C LEU A 513 -3.56 4.06 -13.58
N GLY A 514 -4.15 4.99 -12.83
CA GLY A 514 -4.48 4.80 -11.41
C GLY A 514 -5.60 3.78 -11.16
N GLY A 515 -6.55 3.65 -12.09
CA GLY A 515 -7.71 2.75 -11.95
C GLY A 515 -7.56 1.37 -12.59
N TRP A 516 -6.59 1.18 -13.49
CA TRP A 516 -6.51 -0.02 -14.32
C TRP A 516 -6.23 -1.27 -13.47
N PRO A 517 -7.02 -2.35 -13.64
CA PRO A 517 -6.80 -3.61 -12.94
C PRO A 517 -5.39 -4.17 -13.18
N GLY A 518 -4.67 -4.47 -12.10
CA GLY A 518 -3.30 -5.01 -12.14
C GLY A 518 -2.20 -3.96 -12.30
N ILE A 519 -2.54 -2.67 -12.51
CA ILE A 519 -1.58 -1.56 -12.45
C ILE A 519 -1.90 -0.72 -11.20
N GLY A 520 -2.77 0.30 -11.32
CA GLY A 520 -3.09 1.18 -10.19
C GLY A 520 -4.14 0.60 -9.25
N SER A 521 -5.17 -0.09 -9.76
CA SER A 521 -6.22 -0.72 -8.95
C SER A 521 -6.86 0.18 -7.85
N ASP A 522 -6.87 1.51 -8.04
CA ASP A 522 -7.44 2.48 -7.11
C ASP A 522 -8.78 3.03 -7.59
N PHE A 523 -9.84 2.32 -7.25
CA PHE A 523 -11.20 2.65 -7.69
C PHE A 523 -11.76 3.89 -7.02
N GLY A 524 -11.49 4.07 -5.71
CA GLY A 524 -11.93 5.26 -4.99
C GLY A 524 -11.21 6.50 -5.52
N GLY A 525 -9.94 6.36 -5.92
CA GLY A 525 -9.21 7.36 -6.69
C GLY A 525 -9.88 7.71 -8.02
N VAL A 526 -10.33 6.73 -8.83
CA VAL A 526 -11.05 7.02 -10.10
C VAL A 526 -12.33 7.82 -9.86
N ILE A 527 -13.16 7.40 -8.91
CA ILE A 527 -14.42 8.10 -8.57
C ILE A 527 -14.14 9.53 -8.14
N ALA A 528 -13.04 9.75 -7.42
CA ALA A 528 -12.60 11.06 -7.00
C ALA A 528 -11.99 11.90 -8.14
N PHE A 529 -11.25 11.29 -9.06
CA PHE A 529 -10.48 12.02 -10.05
C PHE A 529 -11.33 12.51 -11.23
N VAL A 530 -12.34 11.73 -11.65
CA VAL A 530 -13.30 12.10 -12.71
C VAL A 530 -13.91 13.49 -12.50
N PRO A 531 -14.56 13.79 -11.35
CA PRO A 531 -15.14 15.10 -11.12
C PRO A 531 -14.08 16.20 -11.06
N GLY A 532 -12.89 15.92 -10.52
CA GLY A 532 -11.78 16.89 -10.51
C GLY A 532 -11.33 17.29 -11.92
N ILE A 533 -11.10 16.32 -12.81
CA ILE A 533 -10.74 16.56 -14.21
C ILE A 533 -11.86 17.33 -14.92
N ALA A 534 -13.10 16.89 -14.74
CA ALA A 534 -14.26 17.50 -15.39
C ALA A 534 -14.47 18.96 -14.95
N VAL A 535 -14.33 19.24 -13.66
CA VAL A 535 -14.41 20.60 -13.11
C VAL A 535 -13.29 21.48 -13.69
N THR A 536 -12.04 21.00 -13.73
CA THR A 536 -10.94 21.74 -14.35
C THR A 536 -11.22 22.04 -15.83
N VAL A 537 -11.69 21.05 -16.59
CA VAL A 537 -12.06 21.20 -18.00
C VAL A 537 -13.16 22.26 -18.18
N LEU A 538 -14.23 22.20 -17.39
CA LEU A 538 -15.34 23.15 -17.47
C LEU A 538 -14.90 24.59 -17.18
N LEU A 539 -14.08 24.77 -16.14
CA LEU A 539 -13.58 26.08 -15.76
C LEU A 539 -12.66 26.67 -16.84
N ILE A 540 -11.76 25.87 -17.41
CA ILE A 540 -10.90 26.31 -18.54
C ILE A 540 -11.76 26.63 -19.77
N ALA A 541 -12.82 25.87 -20.01
CA ALA A 541 -13.77 26.16 -21.10
C ALA A 541 -14.59 27.45 -20.87
N GLY A 542 -14.59 28.02 -19.66
CA GLY A 542 -15.42 29.17 -19.28
C GLY A 542 -16.89 28.80 -18.99
N ARG A 543 -17.15 27.55 -18.64
CA ARG A 543 -18.48 27.05 -18.30
C ARG A 543 -18.67 27.03 -16.78
N ARG A 544 -19.91 27.30 -16.33
CA ARG A 544 -20.25 27.21 -14.91
C ARG A 544 -20.35 25.76 -14.43
N VAL A 545 -19.79 25.51 -13.25
CA VAL A 545 -19.93 24.26 -12.49
C VAL A 545 -21.17 24.39 -11.60
N SER A 546 -22.04 23.37 -11.60
CA SER A 546 -23.17 23.28 -10.68
C SER A 546 -23.07 21.99 -9.87
N ILE A 547 -23.72 21.93 -8.72
CA ILE A 547 -23.76 20.73 -7.86
C ILE A 547 -24.35 19.54 -8.64
N VAL A 548 -25.36 19.80 -9.49
CA VAL A 548 -25.95 18.77 -10.36
C VAL A 548 -24.91 18.18 -11.32
N LYS A 549 -24.08 19.01 -11.96
CA LYS A 549 -23.01 18.53 -12.84
C LYS A 549 -21.95 17.74 -12.06
N LEU A 550 -21.60 18.21 -10.86
CA LEU A 550 -20.66 17.51 -9.99
C LEU A 550 -21.19 16.11 -9.63
N GLY A 551 -22.45 16.02 -9.20
CA GLY A 551 -23.12 14.75 -8.95
C GLY A 551 -23.14 13.84 -10.18
N ALA A 552 -23.44 14.39 -11.35
CA ALA A 552 -23.40 13.64 -12.61
C ALA A 552 -21.99 13.10 -12.94
N PHE A 553 -20.92 13.85 -12.68
CA PHE A 553 -19.55 13.36 -12.86
C PHE A 553 -19.16 12.29 -11.85
N CYS A 554 -19.59 12.40 -10.60
CA CYS A 554 -19.40 11.34 -9.61
C CYS A 554 -20.12 10.06 -10.04
N VAL A 555 -21.37 10.16 -10.52
CA VAL A 555 -22.12 9.03 -11.09
C VAL A 555 -21.38 8.46 -12.30
N ALA A 556 -20.90 9.29 -13.21
CA ALA A 556 -20.11 8.84 -14.36
C ALA A 556 -18.85 8.08 -13.94
N GLY A 557 -18.11 8.57 -12.93
CA GLY A 557 -16.97 7.86 -12.37
C GLY A 557 -17.36 6.52 -11.74
N GLY A 558 -18.46 6.47 -11.00
CA GLY A 558 -19.03 5.24 -10.46
C GLY A 558 -19.41 4.24 -11.56
N VAL A 559 -20.05 4.70 -12.64
CA VAL A 559 -20.40 3.87 -13.80
C VAL A 559 -19.16 3.31 -14.49
N ILE A 560 -18.11 4.13 -14.68
CA ILE A 560 -16.84 3.68 -15.25
C ILE A 560 -16.24 2.56 -14.39
N VAL A 561 -16.16 2.77 -13.07
CA VAL A 561 -15.65 1.75 -12.14
C VAL A 561 -16.50 0.48 -12.17
N MET A 562 -17.82 0.60 -12.12
CA MET A 562 -18.73 -0.55 -12.15
C MET A 562 -18.69 -1.29 -13.48
N THR A 563 -18.43 -0.60 -14.59
CA THR A 563 -18.25 -1.24 -15.89
C THR A 563 -16.97 -2.06 -15.90
N ILE A 564 -15.85 -1.48 -15.43
CA ILE A 564 -14.57 -2.21 -15.29
C ILE A 564 -14.75 -3.40 -14.33
N ALA A 565 -15.49 -3.22 -13.24
CA ALA A 565 -15.82 -4.24 -12.26
C ALA A 565 -16.55 -5.42 -12.86
N TYR A 566 -17.58 -5.12 -13.65
CA TYR A 566 -18.39 -6.12 -14.30
C TYR A 566 -17.59 -6.87 -15.36
N LEU A 567 -16.79 -6.16 -16.17
CA LEU A 567 -15.90 -6.80 -17.15
C LEU A 567 -14.86 -7.71 -16.49
N ASP A 568 -14.37 -7.34 -15.30
CA ASP A 568 -13.48 -8.17 -14.51
C ASP A 568 -14.19 -9.39 -13.92
N TYR A 569 -15.44 -9.25 -13.46
CA TYR A 569 -16.28 -10.36 -13.00
C TYR A 569 -16.56 -11.40 -14.08
N LEU A 570 -16.61 -11.01 -15.37
CA LEU A 570 -16.80 -11.95 -16.48
C LEU A 570 -15.57 -12.84 -16.74
N ARG A 571 -14.41 -12.54 -16.14
CA ARG A 571 -13.21 -13.36 -16.26
C ARG A 571 -13.35 -14.65 -15.43
N PRO A 572 -12.59 -15.72 -15.77
CA PRO A 572 -12.53 -16.92 -14.94
C PRO A 572 -12.25 -16.61 -13.46
N PRO A 573 -12.88 -17.30 -12.48
CA PRO A 573 -12.78 -16.95 -11.05
C PRO A 573 -11.36 -16.73 -10.54
N GLY A 574 -10.42 -17.59 -10.94
CA GLY A 574 -9.00 -17.48 -10.54
C GLY A 574 -8.23 -16.28 -11.15
N SER A 575 -8.86 -15.53 -12.04
CA SER A 575 -8.29 -14.33 -12.69
C SER A 575 -9.06 -13.05 -12.40
N GLN A 576 -10.15 -13.15 -11.62
CA GLN A 576 -10.92 -11.99 -11.19
C GLN A 576 -10.14 -11.23 -10.12
N THR A 577 -10.08 -9.91 -10.26
CA THR A 577 -9.60 -9.06 -9.17
C THR A 577 -10.64 -8.99 -8.05
N HIS A 578 -10.29 -8.33 -6.95
CA HIS A 578 -11.23 -8.03 -5.87
C HIS A 578 -12.49 -7.30 -6.36
N LEU A 579 -12.39 -6.60 -7.48
CA LEU A 579 -13.51 -5.84 -8.05
C LEU A 579 -14.53 -6.76 -8.73
N GLY A 580 -14.07 -7.70 -9.56
CA GLY A 580 -14.95 -8.74 -10.12
C GLY A 580 -15.62 -9.55 -9.01
N ARG A 581 -14.87 -9.93 -7.98
CA ARG A 581 -15.42 -10.63 -6.81
C ARG A 581 -16.45 -9.80 -6.04
N PHE A 582 -16.23 -8.49 -5.88
CA PHE A 582 -17.22 -7.59 -5.25
C PHE A 582 -18.52 -7.52 -6.05
N VAL A 583 -18.46 -7.52 -7.38
CA VAL A 583 -19.68 -7.62 -8.22
C VAL A 583 -20.40 -8.94 -7.96
N GLY A 584 -19.67 -10.04 -7.82
CA GLY A 584 -20.23 -11.31 -7.33
C GLY A 584 -20.95 -11.15 -5.98
N GLN A 585 -20.34 -10.44 -5.03
CA GLN A 585 -20.94 -10.16 -3.70
C GLN A 585 -22.20 -9.31 -3.75
N ILE A 586 -22.35 -8.46 -4.77
CA ILE A 586 -23.60 -7.72 -5.00
C ILE A 586 -24.72 -8.70 -5.36
N PHE A 587 -24.44 -9.67 -6.24
CA PHE A 587 -25.42 -10.67 -6.64
C PHE A 587 -25.78 -11.65 -5.51
N THR A 588 -24.84 -11.94 -4.61
CA THR A 588 -25.10 -12.80 -3.43
C THR A 588 -25.70 -12.05 -2.23
N GLY A 589 -25.82 -10.72 -2.29
CA GLY A 589 -26.37 -9.89 -1.21
C GLY A 589 -25.38 -9.55 -0.09
N GLU A 590 -24.11 -9.96 -0.20
CA GLU A 590 -23.07 -9.75 0.81
C GLU A 590 -22.40 -8.37 0.73
N ALA A 591 -22.63 -7.62 -0.35
CA ALA A 591 -22.00 -6.32 -0.59
C ALA A 591 -22.29 -5.28 0.53
N PHE A 592 -23.46 -5.34 1.16
CA PHE A 592 -23.85 -4.36 2.19
C PHE A 592 -22.95 -4.43 3.43
N GLU A 593 -22.53 -5.63 3.84
CA GLU A 593 -21.61 -5.81 4.97
C GLU A 593 -20.23 -5.24 4.66
N VAL A 594 -19.75 -5.42 3.42
CA VAL A 594 -18.47 -4.86 2.95
C VAL A 594 -18.51 -3.34 2.97
N VAL A 595 -19.60 -2.74 2.47
CA VAL A 595 -19.78 -1.28 2.46
C VAL A 595 -19.86 -0.72 3.88
N ASN A 596 -20.66 -1.33 4.77
CA ASN A 596 -20.76 -0.89 6.16
C ASN A 596 -19.44 -0.97 6.91
N ARG A 597 -18.66 -2.05 6.71
CA ARG A 597 -17.33 -2.18 7.30
C ARG A 597 -16.38 -1.08 6.83
N LYS A 598 -16.39 -0.75 5.52
CA LYS A 598 -15.58 0.35 4.97
C LYS A 598 -16.04 1.71 5.51
N LEU A 599 -17.35 1.94 5.59
CA LEU A 599 -17.93 3.15 6.15
C LEU A 599 -17.54 3.34 7.63
N ALA A 600 -17.61 2.27 8.43
CA ALA A 600 -17.21 2.28 9.82
C ALA A 600 -15.71 2.60 10.00
N ALA A 601 -14.84 2.06 9.14
CA ALA A 601 -13.41 2.38 9.14
C ALA A 601 -13.14 3.85 8.78
N MET A 602 -13.83 4.37 7.76
CA MET A 602 -13.77 5.78 7.37
C MET A 602 -14.24 6.69 8.51
N LEU A 603 -15.39 6.38 9.13
CA LEU A 603 -15.93 7.12 10.27
C LEU A 603 -15.01 7.06 11.49
N GLY A 604 -14.44 5.90 11.81
CA GLY A 604 -13.49 5.76 12.92
C GLY A 604 -12.22 6.60 12.73
N THR A 605 -11.80 6.80 11.48
CA THR A 605 -10.66 7.67 11.15
C THR A 605 -11.05 9.15 11.24
N LEU A 606 -12.22 9.51 10.69
CA LEU A 606 -12.75 10.88 10.74
C LEU A 606 -13.12 11.32 12.16
N LEU A 607 -13.61 10.43 13.01
CA LEU A 607 -14.07 10.75 14.36
C LEU A 607 -12.97 10.55 15.41
N ASN A 608 -11.72 10.31 15.00
CA ASN A 608 -10.61 10.16 15.94
C ASN A 608 -10.38 11.47 16.71
N PRO A 609 -10.56 11.50 18.04
CA PRO A 609 -10.54 12.73 18.83
C PRO A 609 -9.17 13.43 18.82
N ASN A 610 -8.09 12.71 18.53
CA ASN A 610 -6.73 13.28 18.50
C ASN A 610 -6.39 13.94 17.16
N LEU A 611 -6.96 13.43 16.06
CA LEU A 611 -6.64 13.90 14.70
C LEU A 611 -7.69 14.86 14.15
N MET A 612 -8.96 14.69 14.54
CA MET A 612 -10.08 15.42 13.96
C MET A 612 -10.03 16.93 14.22
N PRO A 613 -9.67 17.43 15.43
CA PRO A 613 -9.53 18.88 15.63
C PRO A 613 -8.46 19.52 14.74
N ILE A 614 -7.34 18.82 14.51
CA ILE A 614 -6.24 19.29 13.65
C ILE A 614 -6.70 19.35 12.20
N VAL A 615 -7.33 18.28 11.72
CA VAL A 615 -7.88 18.20 10.36
C VAL A 615 -8.96 19.26 10.13
N ILE A 616 -9.90 19.43 11.05
CA ILE A 616 -10.96 20.45 10.95
C ILE A 616 -10.34 21.84 10.94
N ALA A 617 -9.40 22.14 11.84
CA ALA A 617 -8.75 23.45 11.89
C ALA A 617 -7.97 23.74 10.60
N ALA A 618 -7.21 22.77 10.09
CA ALA A 618 -6.48 22.90 8.83
C ALA A 618 -7.42 23.07 7.63
N PHE A 619 -8.51 22.29 7.58
CA PHE A 619 -9.53 22.40 6.54
C PHE A 619 -10.30 23.73 6.61
N ALA A 620 -10.71 24.16 7.80
CA ALA A 620 -11.40 25.43 8.00
C ALA A 620 -10.49 26.62 7.64
N PHE A 621 -9.22 26.58 8.04
CA PHE A 621 -8.23 27.58 7.64
C PHE A 621 -8.01 27.60 6.13
N LEU A 622 -7.95 26.43 5.49
CA LEU A 622 -7.85 26.33 4.05
C LEU A 622 -9.09 26.89 3.33
N VAL A 623 -10.30 26.50 3.75
CA VAL A 623 -11.56 27.01 3.19
C VAL A 623 -11.62 28.53 3.35
N TYR A 624 -11.23 29.04 4.52
CA TYR A 624 -11.09 30.48 4.75
C TYR A 624 -10.10 31.13 3.77
N ALA A 625 -8.92 30.54 3.58
CA ALA A 625 -7.90 31.05 2.66
C ALA A 625 -8.35 31.05 1.19
N LEU A 626 -9.18 30.09 0.79
CA LEU A 626 -9.73 30.00 -0.57
C LEU A 626 -10.91 30.93 -0.81
N LEU A 627 -11.79 31.10 0.19
CA LEU A 627 -12.97 31.97 0.07
C LEU A 627 -12.63 33.45 0.19
N ARG A 628 -11.56 33.79 0.92
CA ARG A 628 -11.09 35.18 1.08
C ARG A 628 -9.60 35.31 0.76
N PRO A 629 -9.20 35.08 -0.50
CA PRO A 629 -7.80 35.03 -0.91
C PRO A 629 -7.08 36.36 -0.66
N ASP A 630 -7.77 37.49 -0.78
CA ASP A 630 -7.21 38.83 -0.55
C ASP A 630 -6.76 39.02 0.90
N THR A 631 -7.62 38.67 1.85
CA THR A 631 -7.34 38.81 3.29
C THR A 631 -6.37 37.76 3.81
N ALA A 632 -6.42 36.55 3.23
CA ALA A 632 -5.63 35.42 3.72
C ALA A 632 -4.19 35.39 3.18
N SER A 633 -3.96 35.92 1.98
CA SER A 633 -2.64 35.87 1.33
C SER A 633 -2.02 37.25 1.10
N ALA A 634 -2.66 38.32 1.57
CA ALA A 634 -2.21 39.71 1.36
C ALA A 634 -1.95 40.05 -0.12
N GLY A 635 -2.75 39.48 -1.04
CA GLY A 635 -2.63 39.68 -2.49
C GLY A 635 -1.73 38.68 -3.22
N VAL A 636 -1.00 37.79 -2.52
CA VAL A 636 -0.11 36.79 -3.13
C VAL A 636 -0.88 35.79 -4.00
N LEU A 637 -1.96 35.20 -3.48
CA LEU A 637 -2.74 34.21 -4.21
C LEU A 637 -3.56 34.82 -5.35
N PRO A 638 -4.19 36.01 -5.19
CA PRO A 638 -4.76 36.77 -6.30
C PRO A 638 -3.77 36.99 -7.45
N ALA A 639 -2.54 37.42 -7.16
CA ALA A 639 -1.51 37.62 -8.18
C ALA A 639 -1.18 36.33 -8.95
N ALA A 640 -1.19 35.17 -8.28
CA ALA A 640 -1.03 33.87 -8.95
C ALA A 640 -2.19 33.57 -9.91
N PHE A 641 -3.42 33.90 -9.52
CA PHE A 641 -4.62 33.62 -10.32
C PHE A 641 -4.82 34.61 -11.47
N GLU A 642 -4.44 35.87 -11.28
CA GLU A 642 -4.37 36.88 -12.33
C GLU A 642 -3.34 36.50 -13.39
N HIS A 643 -2.15 36.07 -12.94
CA HIS A 643 -1.12 35.55 -13.84
C HIS A 643 -1.59 34.29 -14.59
N SER A 644 -2.27 33.36 -13.91
CA SER A 644 -2.74 32.11 -14.51
C SER A 644 -4.16 31.71 -14.07
N PRO A 645 -5.19 32.06 -14.86
CA PRO A 645 -6.57 31.63 -14.58
C PRO A 645 -6.75 30.10 -14.63
N THR A 646 -5.94 29.40 -15.44
CA THR A 646 -5.99 27.94 -15.54
C THR A 646 -5.40 27.25 -14.30
N LEU A 647 -4.45 27.87 -13.59
CA LEU A 647 -3.95 27.37 -12.30
C LEU A 647 -5.07 27.31 -11.26
N ARG A 648 -5.93 28.35 -11.22
CA ARG A 648 -7.12 28.36 -10.35
C ARG A 648 -8.05 27.19 -10.67
N ALA A 649 -8.28 26.91 -11.95
CA ALA A 649 -9.09 25.76 -12.38
C ALA A 649 -8.47 24.41 -11.96
N GLY A 650 -7.14 24.29 -12.02
CA GLY A 650 -6.41 23.11 -11.55
C GLY A 650 -6.55 22.90 -10.05
N LEU A 651 -6.36 23.95 -9.26
CA LEU A 651 -6.50 23.90 -7.80
C LEU A 651 -7.92 23.56 -7.34
N ILE A 652 -8.95 24.08 -8.01
CA ILE A 652 -10.34 23.71 -7.74
C ILE A 652 -10.59 22.24 -8.10
N GLY A 653 -10.07 21.77 -9.24
CA GLY A 653 -10.14 20.35 -9.59
C GLY A 653 -9.46 19.45 -8.56
N THR A 654 -8.26 19.83 -8.09
CA THR A 654 -7.55 19.16 -7.01
C THR A 654 -8.36 19.11 -5.72
N LEU A 655 -9.00 20.24 -5.34
CA LEU A 655 -9.85 20.29 -4.16
C LEU A 655 -11.07 19.37 -4.30
N VAL A 656 -11.70 19.35 -5.47
CA VAL A 656 -12.82 18.44 -5.77
C VAL A 656 -12.37 16.99 -5.66
N SER A 657 -11.25 16.61 -6.29
CA SER A 657 -10.69 15.27 -6.15
C SER A 657 -10.35 14.92 -4.70
N GLY A 658 -9.79 15.85 -3.94
CA GLY A 658 -9.46 15.65 -2.54
C GLY A 658 -10.70 15.44 -1.68
N VAL A 659 -11.74 16.26 -1.85
CA VAL A 659 -12.99 16.16 -1.09
C VAL A 659 -13.75 14.88 -1.42
N VAL A 660 -13.93 14.58 -2.72
CA VAL A 660 -14.60 13.33 -3.13
C VAL A 660 -13.77 12.12 -2.68
N GLY A 661 -12.45 12.18 -2.82
CA GLY A 661 -11.55 11.13 -2.36
C GLY A 661 -11.62 10.90 -0.85
N THR A 662 -11.78 11.95 -0.04
CA THR A 662 -12.01 11.82 1.41
C THR A 662 -13.33 11.14 1.75
N LEU A 663 -14.36 11.28 0.91
CA LEU A 663 -15.66 10.66 1.13
C LEU A 663 -15.74 9.20 0.65
N VAL A 664 -14.90 8.81 -0.31
CA VAL A 664 -14.97 7.50 -0.97
C VAL A 664 -13.87 6.54 -0.50
N ASN A 665 -12.72 7.06 -0.06
CA ASN A 665 -11.59 6.25 0.39
C ASN A 665 -11.59 5.99 1.90
N ASP A 666 -11.05 4.85 2.29
CA ASP A 666 -10.89 4.41 3.69
C ASP A 666 -9.91 5.28 4.50
N SER A 667 -8.98 5.99 3.85
CA SER A 667 -8.07 6.94 4.52
C SER A 667 -8.72 8.27 4.90
N GLY A 668 -9.97 8.54 4.49
CA GLY A 668 -10.72 9.73 4.88
C GLY A 668 -9.96 11.04 4.60
N ALA A 669 -9.80 11.87 5.63
CA ALA A 669 -9.24 13.21 5.49
C ALA A 669 -7.75 13.25 5.06
N ALA A 670 -7.02 12.14 5.17
CA ALA A 670 -5.61 12.08 4.74
C ALA A 670 -5.45 12.40 3.24
N VAL A 671 -6.39 11.99 2.40
CA VAL A 671 -6.38 12.26 0.94
C VAL A 671 -6.38 13.76 0.67
N LEU A 672 -7.38 14.47 1.21
CA LEU A 672 -7.47 15.91 1.08
C LEU A 672 -6.25 16.61 1.69
N SER A 673 -5.78 16.16 2.85
CA SER A 673 -4.65 16.78 3.55
C SER A 673 -3.38 16.75 2.71
N MET A 674 -3.10 15.62 2.04
CA MET A 674 -1.91 15.46 1.18
C MET A 674 -2.03 16.23 -0.13
N ALA A 675 -3.23 16.29 -0.72
CA ALA A 675 -3.47 17.13 -1.90
C ALA A 675 -3.15 18.61 -1.61
N LEU A 676 -3.56 19.10 -0.44
CA LEU A 676 -3.36 20.49 -0.03
C LEU A 676 -1.93 20.76 0.42
N ALA A 677 -1.32 19.82 1.15
CA ALA A 677 0.09 19.91 1.57
C ALA A 677 1.03 20.10 0.37
N LEU A 678 0.67 19.57 -0.81
CA LEU A 678 1.39 19.77 -2.05
C LEU A 678 0.94 21.03 -2.81
N ALA A 679 -0.37 21.22 -3.00
CA ALA A 679 -0.90 22.27 -3.87
C ALA A 679 -0.72 23.70 -3.32
N VAL A 680 -0.95 23.91 -2.02
CA VAL A 680 -0.97 25.24 -1.41
C VAL A 680 0.42 25.89 -1.39
N PRO A 681 1.49 25.22 -0.91
CA PRO A 681 2.83 25.83 -0.93
C PRO A 681 3.27 26.19 -2.35
N LEU A 682 2.97 25.34 -3.34
CA LEU A 682 3.32 25.63 -4.73
C LEU A 682 2.53 26.82 -5.30
N ALA A 683 1.25 26.96 -4.98
CA ALA A 683 0.46 28.13 -5.36
C ALA A 683 1.00 29.42 -4.73
N LEU A 684 1.41 29.38 -3.46
CA LEU A 684 2.06 30.52 -2.79
C LEU A 684 3.39 30.88 -3.44
N SER A 685 4.19 29.89 -3.85
CA SER A 685 5.46 30.11 -4.56
C SER A 685 5.26 30.85 -5.89
N VAL A 686 4.21 30.49 -6.65
CA VAL A 686 3.83 31.18 -7.89
C VAL A 686 3.42 32.62 -7.60
N GLY A 687 2.55 32.84 -6.61
CA GLY A 687 2.06 34.16 -6.24
C GLY A 687 3.16 35.12 -5.80
N VAL A 688 4.09 34.64 -4.98
CA VAL A 688 5.26 35.43 -4.55
C VAL A 688 6.10 35.87 -5.74
N ARG A 689 6.28 34.99 -6.73
CA ARG A 689 7.05 35.32 -7.93
C ARG A 689 6.31 36.31 -8.83
N ALA A 690 5.00 36.13 -9.02
CA ALA A 690 4.17 37.02 -9.83
C ALA A 690 4.14 38.46 -9.26
N LEU A 691 4.02 38.61 -7.94
CA LEU A 691 4.08 39.93 -7.28
C LEU A 691 5.45 40.61 -7.45
N GLY A 692 6.54 39.84 -7.42
CA GLY A 692 7.88 40.37 -7.60
C GLY A 692 8.15 40.87 -9.02
N GLU A 693 7.51 40.28 -10.04
CA GLU A 693 7.60 40.74 -11.43
C GLU A 693 6.76 42.01 -11.65
N GLY A 694 5.54 42.06 -11.10
CA GLY A 694 4.70 43.26 -11.19
C GLY A 694 5.29 44.51 -10.53
N ALA A 695 6.09 44.37 -9.47
CA ALA A 695 6.78 45.50 -8.82
C ALA A 695 7.99 46.04 -9.63
N GLY A 696 8.55 45.23 -10.54
CA GLY A 696 9.66 45.64 -11.41
C GLY A 696 9.22 46.51 -12.59
N ASP A 697 8.10 46.17 -13.22
CA ASP A 697 7.55 46.92 -14.37
C ASP A 697 7.13 48.35 -14.00
N TYR A 698 6.70 48.60 -12.75
CA TYR A 698 6.41 49.96 -12.27
C TYR A 698 7.66 50.81 -12.00
N ALA A 699 8.81 50.19 -11.72
CA ALA A 699 10.07 50.91 -11.50
C ALA A 699 10.72 51.32 -12.84
N GLU A 700 10.62 50.49 -13.88
CA GLU A 700 11.10 50.84 -15.24
C GLU A 700 10.18 51.84 -15.93
N ALA A 701 8.85 51.79 -15.72
CA ALA A 701 7.92 52.79 -16.26
C ALA A 701 8.01 54.18 -15.59
N GLY A 702 8.71 54.29 -14.45
CA GLY A 702 8.91 55.54 -13.69
C GLY A 702 10.19 56.31 -14.05
N GLN A 703 10.96 55.85 -15.04
CA GLN A 703 12.24 56.43 -15.45
C GLN A 703 12.27 56.79 -16.94
N GLU A 704 11.29 57.56 -17.41
CA GLU A 704 11.54 58.48 -18.53
C GLU A 704 11.98 59.84 -17.95
N PRO A 705 13.21 60.31 -18.20
CA PRO A 705 13.61 61.64 -17.80
C PRO A 705 12.85 62.64 -18.66
N ALA A 706 11.99 63.45 -18.04
CA ALA A 706 11.42 64.63 -18.66
C ALA A 706 12.58 65.54 -19.12
N SER A 707 12.83 65.54 -20.43
CA SER A 707 13.74 66.47 -21.08
C SER A 707 13.16 67.88 -20.99
N SER A 708 13.74 68.70 -20.13
CA SER A 708 13.50 70.14 -20.11
C SER A 708 14.26 70.78 -21.27
N SER A 709 13.56 71.03 -22.38
CA SER A 709 14.01 71.99 -23.39
C SER A 709 12.82 72.77 -23.94
N LEU A 710 12.78 74.06 -23.59
CA LEU A 710 12.10 75.18 -24.27
C LEU A 710 12.39 76.42 -23.40
N VAL A 711 13.57 77.05 -23.55
CA VAL A 711 13.86 78.16 -24.48
C VAL A 711 12.95 79.37 -24.29
N SER A 712 13.52 80.34 -23.57
CA SER A 712 13.31 81.79 -23.66
C SER A 712 13.05 82.28 -25.10
N ARG A 713 12.00 83.10 -25.28
CA ARG A 713 12.06 84.29 -26.14
C ARG A 713 11.25 85.43 -25.53
N SER A 714 11.96 86.54 -25.39
CA SER A 714 11.50 87.91 -25.16
C SER A 714 10.45 88.38 -26.18
N SER A 715 9.40 89.05 -25.71
CA SER A 715 8.88 90.37 -26.10
C SER A 715 7.51 90.56 -25.45
#